data_AF-A0A960N219-F1
#
_entry.id   AF-A0A960N219-F1
#
_cell.length_a   1.000
_cell.length_b   1.000
_cell.length_c   1.000
_cell.angle_alpha   90.00
_cell.angle_beta   90.00
_cell.angle_gamma   90.00
#
_symmetry.space_group_name_H-M   'P 1'
#
loop_
_entity.id
_entity.type
_entity.pdbx_description
1 polymer ?
#
loop_
_entity_poly.entity_id
_entity_poly.type
_entity_poly.pdbx_seq_one_letter_code
_entity_poly.pdbx_strand_id
1 'polypeptide(L)'
;TREEALFTNQKLGQIRSLPRGAAFESPVAKDDDYADGRIAAETMKRLQAAKARMGQPFFIAAGFVRPHMPFCAPKKYWDLYDPATLPMPDHLGFPKEAPEVALKRGGEITAYRPVPDNGKVDTDLTRQLIHGYYASMIYVDAQIGKVIAALDELDLAKDTLVVLWGDHGFHLGDLGIWTKHTNYEQANRIPLVFVAPGVAKPGSSTRQLAESVDIFPTLAELAGLPAPAGPQTIDGLSLVPVLRNPESRVRDHAYHAYPKSKIGHAIRTERYRLVEWRNSGEPDSSAEYELYDYDTDPVETENIAAKSPEVVSELKAILARYPEPVSQKAPPPAAPAKGQSANANPEIANHPLRIIAEIESPMPRGVVLAQGGREHGYAIHFVEGRPAFDVRVSGKVTRLIAKDAVRGSVKIEASLTSERMTLTVNGSLAGSTVSPGLIPAQPKDALSLGRDELSAAGDYEAPNPFNGSIVNTRIEAGAKAPDVPKTQPRAEIEAGLKTHDRVLFIHNAWIRDPYIVRRPGDDWFYLTGTTPNRNDPREQGDPYNSGLGEESLVGWQANVWRSRDLIDWEALPDSYSLKDGIWFAENRAAFEATNPDQWRLWAPELHWIDGLRRWALVHTSPSPVKGANLSLSAGAEVGGPWANPLGSAIGRRHDPSLFCDDDGTWWMIWGATSIAPLKPDFSDFAGDPVDIGPSGDAAKMGHEGCLILKMHDKYVLFGTGWSTGQMRRGSYNLYYATADAISGPYCERKFAGRFLGHGTPFQDREGRWWCTAFYNANVPPESRD
;
A
#
# COMPACT_ATOMS: atom_id res chain seq x y z
N THR A 1 2.00 18.86 -11.88
CA THR A 1 0.86 19.06 -12.81
C THR A 1 -0.29 18.13 -12.45
N ARG A 2 -1.50 18.28 -13.03
CA ARG A 2 -2.58 17.28 -12.92
C ARG A 2 -2.05 15.87 -13.22
N GLU A 3 -1.19 15.76 -14.21
CA GLU A 3 -0.62 14.51 -14.67
C GLU A 3 0.33 13.89 -13.64
N GLU A 4 1.18 14.68 -12.97
CA GLU A 4 2.00 14.17 -11.86
C GLU A 4 1.17 13.76 -10.63
N ALA A 5 0.01 14.39 -10.42
CA ALA A 5 -0.91 14.03 -9.34
C ALA A 5 -1.62 12.68 -9.58
N LEU A 6 -1.64 12.15 -10.81
CA LEU A 6 -2.12 10.78 -11.05
C LEU A 6 -1.26 9.73 -10.32
N PHE A 7 -0.03 10.10 -9.94
CA PHE A 7 0.93 9.23 -9.27
C PHE A 7 1.06 9.53 -7.76
N THR A 8 0.11 10.27 -7.16
CA THR A 8 0.15 10.65 -5.74
C THR A 8 -0.81 9.87 -4.82
N ASN A 9 -1.33 8.70 -5.23
CA ASN A 9 -2.31 7.90 -4.44
C ASN A 9 -3.52 8.71 -3.92
N GLN A 10 -3.90 9.78 -4.63
CA GLN A 10 -5.05 10.63 -4.31
C GLN A 10 -6.31 10.19 -5.07
N LYS A 11 -7.49 10.67 -4.65
CA LYS A 11 -8.76 10.34 -5.30
C LYS A 11 -8.80 10.92 -6.72
N LEU A 12 -9.17 10.11 -7.72
CA LEU A 12 -9.26 10.51 -9.14
C LEU A 12 -10.09 11.79 -9.36
N GLY A 13 -11.17 11.99 -8.59
CA GLY A 13 -12.00 13.20 -8.69
C GLY A 13 -11.26 14.49 -8.31
N GLN A 14 -10.36 14.43 -7.33
CA GLN A 14 -9.53 15.56 -6.92
C GLN A 14 -8.42 15.82 -7.92
N ILE A 15 -7.80 14.77 -8.46
CA ILE A 15 -6.76 14.92 -9.48
C ILE A 15 -7.36 15.56 -10.74
N ARG A 16 -8.54 15.11 -11.18
CA ARG A 16 -9.24 15.64 -12.36
C ARG A 16 -9.65 17.11 -12.21
N SER A 17 -9.75 17.65 -10.99
CA SER A 17 -10.08 19.07 -10.77
C SER A 17 -8.88 20.01 -10.90
N LEU A 18 -7.64 19.53 -10.76
CA LEU A 18 -6.42 20.33 -10.97
C LEU A 18 -6.32 20.79 -12.43
N PRO A 19 -5.78 21.96 -12.79
CA PRO A 19 -5.60 22.33 -14.20
C PRO A 19 -4.57 21.43 -14.92
N ARG A 20 -4.72 21.23 -16.24
CA ARG A 20 -3.66 20.62 -17.07
C ARG A 20 -2.45 21.57 -17.14
N GLY A 21 -1.25 21.00 -17.14
CA GLY A 21 0.01 21.75 -17.15
C GLY A 21 0.40 22.31 -18.53
N ALA A 22 1.63 22.84 -18.61
CA ALA A 22 2.25 23.15 -19.89
C ALA A 22 2.56 21.86 -20.67
N ALA A 23 2.69 21.95 -21.99
CA ALA A 23 3.04 20.83 -22.87
C ALA A 23 4.44 20.29 -22.58
N PHE A 24 5.30 21.13 -22.00
CA PHE A 24 6.64 20.79 -21.57
C PHE A 24 7.12 21.68 -20.43
N GLU A 25 8.00 21.15 -19.58
CA GLU A 25 8.66 21.88 -18.48
C GLU A 25 10.08 21.34 -18.26
N SER A 26 11.02 22.24 -17.95
CA SER A 26 12.44 21.93 -17.68
C SER A 26 12.92 22.55 -16.35
N PRO A 27 12.35 22.16 -15.18
CA PRO A 27 12.78 22.71 -13.91
C PRO A 27 14.06 22.06 -13.40
N VAL A 28 14.80 22.78 -12.55
CA VAL A 28 15.85 22.17 -11.73
C VAL A 28 15.16 21.31 -10.67
N ALA A 29 15.23 19.99 -10.84
CA ALA A 29 14.53 19.01 -10.03
C ALA A 29 15.36 17.73 -9.88
N LYS A 30 15.03 16.92 -8.88
CA LYS A 30 15.53 15.55 -8.74
C LYS A 30 14.70 14.62 -9.62
N ASP A 31 15.22 13.42 -9.85
CA ASP A 31 14.48 12.40 -10.60
C ASP A 31 13.17 12.02 -9.88
N ASP A 32 13.25 11.81 -8.57
CA ASP A 32 12.12 11.35 -7.76
C ASP A 32 11.07 12.45 -7.48
N ASP A 33 11.30 13.67 -7.94
CA ASP A 33 10.28 14.72 -7.94
C ASP A 33 9.21 14.44 -9.02
N TYR A 34 9.53 13.59 -10.01
CA TYR A 34 8.64 13.14 -11.07
C TYR A 34 8.25 11.67 -10.92
N ALA A 35 7.16 11.26 -11.58
CA ALA A 35 6.60 9.91 -11.49
C ALA A 35 7.62 8.79 -11.77
N ASP A 36 8.40 8.88 -12.86
CA ASP A 36 9.28 7.79 -13.27
C ASP A 36 10.44 7.50 -12.32
N GLY A 37 11.00 8.52 -11.64
CA GLY A 37 11.99 8.34 -10.57
C GLY A 37 11.39 7.60 -9.38
N ARG A 38 10.15 7.97 -8.99
CA ARG A 38 9.39 7.28 -7.93
C ARG A 38 9.05 5.84 -8.32
N ILE A 39 8.70 5.59 -9.59
CA ILE A 39 8.43 4.25 -10.12
C ILE A 39 9.70 3.40 -10.07
N ALA A 40 10.85 3.91 -10.52
CA ALA A 40 12.11 3.20 -10.42
C ALA A 40 12.48 2.88 -8.97
N ALA A 41 12.36 3.85 -8.06
CA ALA A 41 12.62 3.66 -6.64
C ALA A 41 11.75 2.55 -6.03
N GLU A 42 10.45 2.55 -6.33
CA GLU A 42 9.53 1.51 -5.86
C GLU A 42 9.85 0.15 -6.51
N THR A 43 10.15 0.10 -7.81
CA THR A 43 10.56 -1.15 -8.49
C THR A 43 11.82 -1.74 -7.86
N MET A 44 12.85 -0.94 -7.56
CA MET A 44 14.06 -1.41 -6.88
C MET A 44 13.74 -1.99 -5.49
N LYS A 45 12.85 -1.35 -4.73
CA LYS A 45 12.37 -1.89 -3.45
C LYS A 45 11.62 -3.21 -3.62
N ARG A 46 10.84 -3.39 -4.69
CA ARG A 46 10.17 -4.67 -4.99
C ARG A 46 11.16 -5.76 -5.37
N LEU A 47 12.23 -5.43 -6.10
CA LEU A 47 13.32 -6.36 -6.38
C LEU A 47 14.06 -6.80 -5.12
N GLN A 48 14.36 -5.87 -4.20
CA GLN A 48 14.95 -6.21 -2.89
C GLN A 48 14.04 -7.15 -2.08
N ALA A 49 12.73 -6.87 -2.05
CA ALA A 49 11.77 -7.72 -1.37
C ALA A 49 11.64 -9.11 -2.03
N ALA A 50 11.74 -9.19 -3.36
CA ALA A 50 11.76 -10.45 -4.10
C ALA A 50 13.03 -11.26 -3.76
N LYS A 51 14.21 -10.63 -3.74
CA LYS A 51 15.47 -11.28 -3.33
C LYS A 51 15.40 -11.84 -1.92
N ALA A 52 14.78 -11.11 -0.98
CA ALA A 52 14.61 -11.57 0.39
C ALA A 52 13.71 -12.81 0.54
N ARG A 53 12.81 -13.06 -0.43
CA ARG A 53 11.93 -14.24 -0.49
C ARG A 53 12.56 -15.36 -1.32
N MET A 54 13.82 -15.69 -1.01
CA MET A 54 14.60 -16.68 -1.77
C MET A 54 13.79 -17.95 -2.10
N GLY A 55 13.83 -18.38 -3.37
CA GLY A 55 13.17 -19.60 -3.85
C GLY A 55 11.75 -19.42 -4.40
N GLN A 56 11.18 -18.21 -4.37
CA GLN A 56 9.88 -17.92 -5.00
C GLN A 56 10.07 -17.13 -6.31
N PRO A 57 9.52 -17.60 -7.45
CA PRO A 57 9.48 -16.80 -8.68
C PRO A 57 8.72 -15.49 -8.47
N PHE A 58 9.12 -14.44 -9.17
CA PHE A 58 8.45 -13.15 -9.15
C PHE A 58 8.09 -12.67 -10.55
N PHE A 59 7.08 -11.82 -10.61
CA PHE A 59 6.72 -11.03 -11.79
C PHE A 59 6.52 -9.58 -11.36
N ILE A 60 7.23 -8.66 -12.02
CA ILE A 60 7.13 -7.23 -11.75
C ILE A 60 6.86 -6.52 -13.08
N ALA A 61 5.76 -5.76 -13.13
CA ALA A 61 5.48 -4.82 -14.20
C ALA A 61 5.81 -3.40 -13.70
N ALA A 62 6.83 -2.78 -14.29
CA ALA A 62 7.22 -1.40 -14.00
C ALA A 62 6.71 -0.48 -15.13
N GLY A 63 5.54 0.13 -14.91
CA GLY A 63 4.90 0.99 -15.91
C GLY A 63 5.41 2.42 -15.85
N PHE A 64 6.47 2.72 -16.59
CA PHE A 64 6.95 4.09 -16.79
C PHE A 64 6.00 4.90 -17.67
N VAL A 65 5.97 6.22 -17.46
CA VAL A 65 4.98 7.15 -18.01
C VAL A 65 5.56 7.94 -19.17
N ARG A 66 6.79 8.42 -19.04
CA ARG A 66 7.46 9.13 -20.13
C ARG A 66 7.79 8.13 -21.25
N PRO A 67 7.68 8.56 -22.52
CA PRO A 67 7.59 9.95 -22.97
C PRO A 67 6.16 10.46 -23.22
N HIS A 68 5.11 9.90 -22.59
CA HIS A 68 3.76 10.48 -22.70
C HIS A 68 3.76 11.97 -22.29
N MET A 69 2.85 12.77 -22.86
CA MET A 69 2.69 14.18 -22.48
C MET A 69 2.14 14.38 -21.06
N PRO A 70 2.34 15.56 -20.44
CA PRO A 70 3.23 16.63 -20.89
C PRO A 70 4.70 16.19 -20.81
N PHE A 71 5.53 16.73 -21.68
CA PHE A 71 6.96 16.44 -21.74
C PHE A 71 7.70 17.17 -20.61
N CYS A 72 7.53 16.70 -19.38
CA CYS A 72 8.13 17.26 -18.19
C CYS A 72 9.23 16.33 -17.68
N ALA A 73 10.45 16.85 -17.62
CA ALA A 73 11.62 16.14 -17.12
C ALA A 73 12.59 17.12 -16.43
N PRO A 74 13.40 16.66 -15.45
CA PRO A 74 14.42 17.51 -14.83
C PRO A 74 15.36 18.15 -15.85
N LYS A 75 15.72 19.42 -15.62
CA LYS A 75 16.54 20.25 -16.52
C LYS A 75 17.84 19.58 -16.97
N LYS A 76 18.47 18.79 -16.10
CA LYS A 76 19.71 18.05 -16.43
C LYS A 76 19.57 17.14 -17.66
N TYR A 77 18.37 16.67 -17.99
CA TYR A 77 18.10 15.82 -19.16
C TYR A 77 17.83 16.64 -20.42
N TRP A 78 17.22 17.82 -20.27
CA TRP A 78 17.05 18.78 -21.36
C TRP A 78 18.41 19.27 -21.86
N ASP A 79 19.32 19.56 -20.92
CA ASP A 79 20.65 20.10 -21.20
C ASP A 79 21.59 19.10 -21.91
N LEU A 80 21.20 17.82 -22.05
CA LEU A 80 21.96 16.82 -22.79
C LEU A 80 21.84 16.96 -24.32
N TYR A 81 20.82 17.65 -24.79
CA TYR A 81 20.55 17.82 -26.22
C TYR A 81 20.53 19.29 -26.60
N ASP A 82 21.26 19.62 -27.66
CA ASP A 82 21.03 20.86 -28.39
C ASP A 82 19.76 20.69 -29.26
N PRO A 83 18.67 21.41 -28.98
CA PRO A 83 17.44 21.30 -29.75
C PRO A 83 17.66 21.49 -31.26
N ALA A 84 18.59 22.36 -31.67
CA ALA A 84 18.86 22.65 -33.08
C ALA A 84 19.37 21.42 -33.86
N THR A 85 19.96 20.44 -33.16
CA THR A 85 20.52 19.22 -33.75
C THR A 85 19.57 18.03 -33.76
N LEU A 86 18.44 18.12 -33.04
CA LEU A 86 17.45 17.05 -33.00
C LEU A 86 16.78 16.87 -34.37
N PRO A 87 16.46 15.62 -34.76
CA PRO A 87 15.79 15.36 -36.03
C PRO A 87 14.39 15.98 -36.04
N MET A 88 14.02 16.54 -37.19
CA MET A 88 12.69 17.04 -37.47
C MET A 88 11.96 16.07 -38.39
N PRO A 89 10.63 16.03 -38.38
CA PRO A 89 9.87 15.22 -39.33
C PRO A 89 10.15 15.61 -40.79
N ASP A 90 10.41 14.61 -41.63
CA ASP A 90 10.72 14.80 -43.06
C ASP A 90 9.50 15.26 -43.87
N HIS A 91 8.29 14.88 -43.42
CA HIS A 91 7.04 15.22 -44.07
C HIS A 91 5.99 15.69 -43.06
N LEU A 92 5.38 16.86 -43.31
CA LEU A 92 4.35 17.47 -42.45
C LEU A 92 2.94 17.44 -43.08
N GLY A 93 2.82 16.96 -44.32
CA GLY A 93 1.55 16.91 -45.05
C GLY A 93 0.71 15.71 -44.65
N PHE A 94 -0.62 15.84 -44.74
CA PHE A 94 -1.47 14.66 -44.70
C PHE A 94 -1.20 13.81 -45.95
N PRO A 95 -1.18 12.46 -45.86
CA PRO A 95 -0.84 11.63 -47.01
C PRO A 95 -1.77 11.91 -48.20
N LYS A 96 -1.18 11.97 -49.40
CA LYS A 96 -1.95 12.19 -50.64
C LYS A 96 -2.89 11.02 -50.87
N GLU A 97 -4.09 11.31 -51.37
CA GLU A 97 -5.13 10.30 -51.67
C GLU A 97 -5.59 9.46 -50.46
N ALA A 98 -5.21 9.82 -49.23
CA ALA A 98 -5.73 9.17 -48.03
C ALA A 98 -7.16 9.65 -47.74
N PRO A 99 -8.05 8.77 -47.23
CA PRO A 99 -9.43 9.10 -46.96
C PRO A 99 -9.55 10.05 -45.76
N GLU A 100 -10.62 10.87 -45.75
CA GLU A 100 -10.83 11.88 -44.71
C GLU A 100 -10.92 11.26 -43.31
N VAL A 101 -11.44 10.03 -43.18
CA VAL A 101 -11.49 9.31 -41.90
C VAL A 101 -10.11 9.09 -41.28
N ALA A 102 -9.05 8.96 -42.09
CA ALA A 102 -7.69 8.79 -41.60
C ALA A 102 -7.09 10.09 -41.04
N LEU A 103 -7.64 11.25 -41.42
CA LEU A 103 -7.17 12.56 -40.95
C LEU A 103 -7.22 12.67 -39.42
N LYS A 104 -6.13 13.18 -38.85
CA LYS A 104 -6.02 13.46 -37.42
C LYS A 104 -5.35 14.81 -37.20
N ARG A 105 -6.07 15.74 -36.57
CA ARG A 105 -5.58 17.07 -36.17
C ARG A 105 -6.10 17.41 -34.77
N GLY A 106 -5.28 18.09 -33.96
CA GLY A 106 -5.61 18.44 -32.58
C GLY A 106 -5.76 17.23 -31.63
N GLY A 107 -6.73 17.31 -30.72
CA GLY A 107 -7.04 16.26 -29.74
C GLY A 107 -6.28 16.44 -28.43
N GLU A 108 -5.56 15.42 -27.99
CA GLU A 108 -4.79 15.46 -26.74
C GLU A 108 -3.75 16.59 -26.69
N ILE A 109 -3.03 16.84 -27.79
CA ILE A 109 -1.96 17.83 -27.87
C ILE A 109 -2.45 19.25 -27.55
N THR A 110 -3.70 19.58 -27.92
CA THR A 110 -4.30 20.92 -27.72
C THR A 110 -4.84 21.10 -26.31
N ALA A 111 -4.79 20.06 -25.47
CA ALA A 111 -5.14 20.16 -24.06
C ALA A 111 -4.03 20.83 -23.22
N TYR A 112 -2.89 21.15 -23.83
CA TYR A 112 -1.70 21.68 -23.18
C TYR A 112 -1.25 23.00 -23.82
N ARG A 113 -0.81 23.96 -23.01
CA ARG A 113 -0.25 25.22 -23.51
C ARG A 113 1.26 25.10 -23.76
N PRO A 114 1.85 25.79 -24.76
CA PRO A 114 1.24 26.82 -25.60
C PRO A 114 0.65 26.30 -26.93
N VAL A 115 0.32 25.01 -27.04
CA VAL A 115 -0.24 24.45 -28.28
C VAL A 115 -1.56 25.16 -28.63
N PRO A 116 -1.73 25.68 -29.86
CA PRO A 116 -2.98 26.31 -30.28
C PRO A 116 -4.15 25.32 -30.34
N ASP A 117 -5.37 25.78 -30.05
CA ASP A 117 -6.59 24.94 -30.05
C ASP A 117 -6.89 24.28 -31.40
N ASN A 118 -6.43 24.87 -32.50
CA ASN A 118 -6.57 24.30 -33.85
C ASN A 118 -5.55 23.16 -34.14
N GLY A 119 -4.65 22.87 -33.20
CA GLY A 119 -3.64 21.83 -33.31
C GLY A 119 -2.54 22.09 -34.33
N LYS A 120 -2.45 23.30 -34.90
CA LYS A 120 -1.38 23.69 -35.82
C LYS A 120 -0.18 24.16 -35.00
N VAL A 121 0.91 23.41 -35.09
CA VAL A 121 2.17 23.67 -34.39
C VAL A 121 3.16 24.23 -35.40
N ASP A 122 3.70 25.42 -35.14
CA ASP A 122 4.74 26.02 -35.98
C ASP A 122 6.10 25.34 -35.79
N THR A 123 7.10 25.74 -36.57
CA THR A 123 8.43 25.12 -36.55
C THR A 123 9.13 25.27 -35.20
N ASP A 124 9.02 26.44 -34.56
CA ASP A 124 9.69 26.72 -33.29
C ASP A 124 9.07 25.93 -32.14
N LEU A 125 7.74 25.84 -32.09
CA LEU A 125 7.04 25.02 -31.10
C LEU A 125 7.24 23.52 -31.37
N THR A 126 7.30 23.10 -32.64
CA THR A 126 7.64 21.70 -33.01
C THR A 126 9.01 21.32 -32.46
N ARG A 127 10.00 22.19 -32.65
CA ARG A 127 11.36 22.02 -32.13
C ARG A 127 11.38 21.87 -30.59
N GLN A 128 10.63 22.71 -29.88
CA GLN A 128 10.54 22.65 -28.41
C GLN A 128 9.85 21.37 -27.92
N LEU A 129 8.77 20.95 -28.58
CA LEU A 129 8.06 19.70 -28.24
C LEU A 129 8.94 18.47 -28.49
N ILE A 130 9.68 18.44 -29.61
CA ILE A 130 10.65 17.38 -29.89
C ILE A 130 11.75 17.36 -28.82
N HIS A 131 12.31 18.52 -28.46
CA HIS A 131 13.31 18.60 -27.39
C HIS A 131 12.78 18.03 -26.07
N GLY A 132 11.54 18.37 -25.70
CA GLY A 132 10.90 17.80 -24.52
C GLY A 132 10.66 16.30 -24.60
N TYR A 133 10.27 15.78 -25.76
CA TYR A 133 10.12 14.34 -25.98
C TYR A 133 11.45 13.61 -25.79
N TYR A 134 12.55 14.12 -26.37
CA TYR A 134 13.90 13.55 -26.19
C TYR A 134 14.39 13.66 -24.74
N ALA A 135 14.14 14.78 -24.07
CA ALA A 135 14.45 14.96 -22.65
C ALA A 135 13.67 13.97 -21.76
N SER A 136 12.41 13.71 -22.10
CA SER A 136 11.55 12.73 -21.41
C SER A 136 12.05 11.30 -21.64
N MET A 137 12.46 10.97 -22.88
CA MET A 137 13.04 9.67 -23.24
C MET A 137 14.33 9.38 -22.49
N ILE A 138 15.29 10.31 -22.48
CA ILE A 138 16.55 10.08 -21.77
C ILE A 138 16.36 10.06 -20.24
N TYR A 139 15.36 10.79 -19.74
CA TYR A 139 14.99 10.73 -18.32
C TYR A 139 14.51 9.33 -17.93
N VAL A 140 13.56 8.75 -18.68
CA VAL A 140 13.07 7.38 -18.39
C VAL A 140 14.16 6.33 -18.64
N ASP A 141 15.02 6.51 -19.64
CA ASP A 141 16.18 5.65 -19.87
C ASP A 141 17.10 5.60 -18.64
N ALA A 142 17.43 6.75 -18.06
CA ALA A 142 18.20 6.81 -16.82
C ALA A 142 17.49 6.12 -15.64
N GLN A 143 16.15 6.12 -15.60
CA GLN A 143 15.39 5.43 -14.55
C GLN A 143 15.36 3.92 -14.75
N ILE A 144 15.23 3.46 -15.99
CA ILE A 144 15.40 2.05 -16.37
C ILE A 144 16.81 1.58 -16.00
N GLY A 145 17.85 2.38 -16.29
CA GLY A 145 19.23 2.10 -15.92
C GLY A 145 19.42 1.82 -14.43
N LYS A 146 18.75 2.57 -13.53
CA LYS A 146 18.77 2.30 -12.08
C LYS A 146 18.15 0.94 -11.73
N VAL A 147 17.04 0.58 -12.38
CA VAL A 147 16.37 -0.72 -12.15
C VAL A 147 17.25 -1.88 -12.63
N ILE A 148 17.91 -1.73 -13.79
CA ILE A 148 18.85 -2.73 -14.30
C ILE A 148 20.06 -2.85 -13.38
N ALA A 149 20.65 -1.74 -12.93
CA ALA A 149 21.75 -1.77 -11.97
C ALA A 149 21.36 -2.48 -10.66
N ALA A 150 20.13 -2.28 -10.16
CA ALA A 150 19.63 -2.98 -8.99
C ALA A 150 19.49 -4.50 -9.21
N LEU A 151 19.12 -4.95 -10.42
CA LEU A 151 19.14 -6.38 -10.76
C LEU A 151 20.55 -6.97 -10.66
N ASP A 152 21.56 -6.23 -11.13
CA ASP A 152 22.96 -6.64 -11.05
C ASP A 152 23.47 -6.68 -9.60
N GLU A 153 23.23 -5.61 -8.83
CA GLU A 153 23.64 -5.49 -7.42
C GLU A 153 23.02 -6.58 -6.53
N LEU A 154 21.78 -6.98 -6.83
CA LEU A 154 21.08 -8.05 -6.11
C LEU A 154 21.44 -9.46 -6.61
N ASP A 155 22.32 -9.58 -7.60
CA ASP A 155 22.65 -10.84 -8.29
C ASP A 155 21.38 -11.58 -8.73
N LEU A 156 20.46 -10.83 -9.37
CA LEU A 156 19.22 -11.34 -9.96
C LEU A 156 19.26 -11.37 -11.48
N ALA A 157 20.15 -10.59 -12.11
CA ALA A 157 20.19 -10.42 -13.57
C ALA A 157 20.37 -11.73 -14.36
N LYS A 158 21.07 -12.72 -13.80
CA LYS A 158 21.32 -14.02 -14.46
C LYS A 158 20.07 -14.90 -14.58
N ASP A 159 19.11 -14.71 -13.67
CA ASP A 159 17.91 -15.54 -13.53
C ASP A 159 16.61 -14.75 -13.76
N THR A 160 16.71 -13.53 -14.32
CA THR A 160 15.57 -12.66 -14.57
C THR A 160 15.38 -12.43 -16.07
N LEU A 161 14.17 -12.71 -16.55
CA LEU A 161 13.73 -12.28 -17.88
C LEU A 161 13.39 -10.79 -17.83
N VAL A 162 13.94 -9.99 -18.73
CA VAL A 162 13.59 -8.57 -18.87
C VAL A 162 12.94 -8.35 -20.23
N VAL A 163 11.76 -7.76 -20.24
CA VAL A 163 11.06 -7.33 -21.45
C VAL A 163 10.82 -5.83 -21.35
N LEU A 164 11.33 -5.07 -22.32
CA LEU A 164 11.08 -3.64 -22.45
C LEU A 164 10.25 -3.41 -23.71
N TRP A 165 9.09 -2.77 -23.56
CA TRP A 165 8.23 -2.42 -24.68
C TRP A 165 7.44 -1.13 -24.42
N GLY A 166 6.92 -0.51 -25.49
CA GLY A 166 5.95 0.58 -25.41
C GLY A 166 4.53 0.10 -25.68
N ASP A 167 3.51 0.77 -25.14
CA ASP A 167 2.10 0.45 -25.42
C ASP A 167 1.69 0.88 -26.85
N HIS A 168 2.26 1.99 -27.32
CA HIS A 168 2.12 2.51 -28.68
C HIS A 168 3.33 3.40 -29.05
N GLY A 169 3.44 3.75 -30.33
CA GLY A 169 4.39 4.76 -30.82
C GLY A 169 3.89 6.19 -30.62
N PHE A 170 4.56 7.18 -31.21
CA PHE A 170 4.16 8.58 -31.10
C PHE A 170 4.58 9.41 -32.32
N HIS A 171 3.64 10.17 -32.87
CA HIS A 171 3.91 11.18 -33.91
C HIS A 171 4.46 12.47 -33.30
N LEU A 172 5.52 13.00 -33.92
CA LEU A 172 6.24 14.21 -33.50
C LEU A 172 6.16 15.33 -34.55
N GLY A 173 4.98 15.49 -35.13
CA GLY A 173 4.70 16.45 -36.20
C GLY A 173 4.70 15.81 -37.59
N ASP A 174 5.22 14.60 -37.75
CA ASP A 174 5.17 13.85 -38.99
C ASP A 174 3.72 13.65 -39.46
N LEU A 175 3.51 13.72 -40.78
CA LEU A 175 2.19 13.78 -41.42
C LEU A 175 1.29 14.95 -40.95
N GLY A 176 1.88 15.94 -40.26
CA GLY A 176 1.18 17.02 -39.58
C GLY A 176 0.42 16.54 -38.34
N ILE A 177 0.83 15.39 -37.79
CA ILE A 177 0.19 14.68 -36.70
C ILE A 177 1.06 14.78 -35.45
N TRP A 178 0.39 14.89 -34.31
CA TRP A 178 0.99 14.76 -32.99
C TRP A 178 0.28 13.65 -32.22
N THR A 179 0.94 13.01 -31.27
CA THR A 179 0.36 11.90 -30.47
C THR A 179 0.16 10.62 -31.29
N LYS A 180 -0.86 9.78 -31.05
CA LYS A 180 -0.83 8.36 -31.47
C LYS A 180 -2.09 7.82 -32.16
N HIS A 181 -3.14 8.62 -32.26
CA HIS A 181 -4.49 8.12 -32.56
C HIS A 181 -4.73 7.85 -34.08
N THR A 182 -3.94 6.94 -34.67
CA THR A 182 -3.88 6.64 -36.11
C THR A 182 -3.49 5.16 -36.36
N ASN A 183 -3.64 4.70 -37.61
CA ASN A 183 -3.13 3.39 -38.05
C ASN A 183 -1.69 3.47 -38.64
N TYR A 184 -1.04 4.64 -38.63
CA TYR A 184 0.27 4.89 -39.24
C TYR A 184 1.44 4.33 -38.41
N GLU A 185 2.63 4.21 -39.02
CA GLU A 185 3.75 3.42 -38.50
C GLU A 185 4.29 4.03 -37.21
N GLN A 186 4.40 5.35 -37.18
CA GLN A 186 4.93 6.10 -36.05
C GLN A 186 4.07 5.92 -34.80
N ALA A 187 2.77 5.60 -34.93
CA ALA A 187 1.88 5.31 -33.80
C ALA A 187 1.85 3.83 -33.40
N ASN A 188 2.22 2.90 -34.28
CA ASN A 188 1.99 1.46 -34.07
C ASN A 188 3.28 0.63 -33.96
N ARG A 189 4.41 1.11 -34.50
CA ARG A 189 5.72 0.46 -34.35
C ARG A 189 6.35 0.87 -33.02
N ILE A 190 6.46 -0.10 -32.11
CA ILE A 190 7.01 0.08 -30.76
C ILE A 190 8.42 -0.52 -30.63
N PRO A 191 9.25 -0.05 -29.69
CA PRO A 191 10.37 -0.85 -29.24
C PRO A 191 9.86 -2.13 -28.57
N LEU A 192 10.52 -3.26 -28.82
CA LEU A 192 10.30 -4.52 -28.12
C LEU A 192 11.65 -5.21 -27.96
N VAL A 193 12.15 -5.26 -26.73
CA VAL A 193 13.46 -5.84 -26.39
C VAL A 193 13.25 -6.95 -25.37
N PHE A 194 13.80 -8.13 -25.67
CA PHE A 194 13.84 -9.26 -24.75
C PHE A 194 15.28 -9.55 -24.32
N VAL A 195 15.50 -9.58 -23.02
CA VAL A 195 16.68 -10.18 -22.40
C VAL A 195 16.22 -11.45 -21.71
N ALA A 196 16.56 -12.60 -22.30
CA ALA A 196 16.22 -13.92 -21.77
C ALA A 196 17.51 -14.73 -21.57
N PRO A 197 18.13 -14.67 -20.38
CA PRO A 197 19.37 -15.39 -20.10
C PRO A 197 19.28 -16.88 -20.43
N GLY A 198 20.27 -17.40 -21.15
CA GLY A 198 20.31 -18.81 -21.57
C GLY A 198 19.37 -19.17 -22.73
N VAL A 199 18.52 -18.25 -23.21
CA VAL A 199 17.59 -18.50 -24.33
C VAL A 199 17.91 -17.61 -25.52
N ALA A 200 17.94 -16.29 -25.32
CA ALA A 200 18.18 -15.33 -26.40
C ALA A 200 19.68 -15.09 -26.60
N LYS A 201 20.13 -14.95 -27.85
CA LYS A 201 21.51 -14.56 -28.16
C LYS A 201 21.71 -13.05 -27.88
N PRO A 202 22.60 -12.64 -26.97
CA PRO A 202 22.85 -11.22 -26.69
C PRO A 202 23.28 -10.45 -27.94
N GLY A 203 22.79 -9.22 -28.08
CA GLY A 203 23.11 -8.33 -29.21
C GLY A 203 22.52 -8.75 -30.56
N SER A 204 21.61 -9.74 -30.58
CA SER A 204 20.92 -10.14 -31.80
C SER A 204 19.68 -9.28 -32.07
N SER A 205 19.26 -9.22 -33.34
CA SER A 205 18.06 -8.50 -33.79
C SER A 205 17.37 -9.31 -34.90
N THR A 206 16.07 -9.12 -35.07
CA THR A 206 15.26 -9.79 -36.10
C THR A 206 14.33 -8.80 -36.80
N ARG A 207 13.94 -9.12 -38.04
CA ARG A 207 12.86 -8.45 -38.79
C ARG A 207 11.51 -9.15 -38.65
N GLN A 208 11.43 -10.24 -37.87
CA GLN A 208 10.17 -10.88 -37.56
C GLN A 208 9.18 -9.86 -36.99
N LEU A 209 8.01 -9.76 -37.61
CA LEU A 209 6.89 -8.98 -37.10
C LEU A 209 6.43 -9.55 -35.75
N ALA A 210 6.16 -8.69 -34.79
CA ALA A 210 5.68 -9.06 -33.47
C ALA A 210 4.54 -8.12 -33.07
N GLU A 211 3.60 -8.63 -32.29
CA GLU A 211 2.53 -7.85 -31.67
C GLU A 211 2.69 -7.86 -30.16
N SER A 212 2.14 -6.86 -29.47
CA SER A 212 2.16 -6.82 -28.00
C SER A 212 1.44 -8.02 -27.36
N VAL A 213 0.46 -8.61 -28.05
CA VAL A 213 -0.24 -9.83 -27.61
C VAL A 213 0.66 -11.07 -27.58
N ASP A 214 1.81 -11.05 -28.24
CA ASP A 214 2.80 -12.15 -28.23
C ASP A 214 3.59 -12.24 -26.94
N ILE A 215 3.65 -11.14 -26.18
CA ILE A 215 4.44 -11.07 -24.95
C ILE A 215 3.93 -12.11 -23.94
N PHE A 216 2.61 -12.26 -23.81
CA PHE A 216 2.01 -13.19 -22.85
C PHE A 216 2.36 -14.66 -23.11
N PRO A 217 2.08 -15.26 -24.28
CA PRO A 217 2.46 -16.64 -24.56
C PRO A 217 3.98 -16.85 -24.55
N THR A 218 4.76 -15.85 -24.97
CA THR A 218 6.24 -15.92 -24.91
C THR A 218 6.74 -16.02 -23.47
N LEU A 219 6.23 -15.16 -22.56
CA LEU A 219 6.62 -15.19 -21.15
C LEU A 219 6.17 -16.47 -20.45
N ALA A 220 4.97 -16.97 -20.75
CA ALA A 220 4.48 -18.23 -20.20
C ALA A 220 5.40 -19.41 -20.59
N GLU A 221 5.80 -19.50 -21.86
CA GLU A 221 6.73 -20.54 -22.32
C GLU A 221 8.11 -20.40 -21.66
N LEU A 222 8.67 -19.18 -21.60
CA LEU A 222 9.97 -18.94 -20.96
C LEU A 222 9.96 -19.23 -19.45
N ALA A 223 8.83 -19.04 -18.78
CA ALA A 223 8.64 -19.36 -17.37
C ALA A 223 8.35 -20.86 -17.11
N GLY A 224 8.26 -21.68 -18.16
CA GLY A 224 7.93 -23.11 -18.03
C GLY A 224 6.48 -23.37 -17.64
N LEU A 225 5.59 -22.42 -17.87
CA LEU A 225 4.16 -22.54 -17.61
C LEU A 225 3.46 -23.22 -18.81
N PRO A 226 2.27 -23.83 -18.59
CA PRO A 226 1.42 -24.28 -19.69
C PRO A 226 1.10 -23.13 -20.65
N ALA A 227 0.86 -23.46 -21.92
CA ALA A 227 0.37 -22.50 -22.89
C ALA A 227 -0.87 -21.78 -22.33
N PRO A 228 -0.93 -20.44 -22.36
CA PRO A 228 -2.06 -19.71 -21.82
C PRO A 228 -3.37 -20.15 -22.44
N ALA A 229 -4.40 -20.29 -21.60
CA ALA A 229 -5.76 -20.57 -22.01
C ALA A 229 -6.72 -19.65 -21.26
N GLY A 230 -7.87 -19.36 -21.87
CA GLY A 230 -8.88 -18.48 -21.29
C GLY A 230 -10.25 -18.69 -21.94
N PRO A 231 -11.28 -17.95 -21.49
CA PRO A 231 -12.61 -18.01 -22.08
C PRO A 231 -12.66 -17.52 -23.55
N GLN A 232 -11.60 -16.86 -24.00
CA GLN A 232 -11.35 -16.47 -25.38
C GLN A 232 -10.02 -17.05 -25.85
N THR A 233 -9.92 -17.28 -27.16
CA THR A 233 -8.67 -17.72 -27.81
C THR A 233 -7.55 -16.72 -27.55
N ILE A 234 -6.34 -17.22 -27.36
CA ILE A 234 -5.14 -16.39 -27.28
C ILE A 234 -4.67 -16.12 -28.70
N ASP A 235 -4.77 -14.85 -29.13
CA ASP A 235 -4.40 -14.43 -30.49
C ASP A 235 -2.87 -14.32 -30.68
N GLY A 236 -2.13 -14.14 -29.58
CA GLY A 236 -0.67 -14.03 -29.61
C GLY A 236 0.03 -15.35 -29.90
N LEU A 237 1.21 -15.26 -30.51
CA LEU A 237 2.10 -16.38 -30.79
C LEU A 237 3.38 -16.25 -29.97
N SER A 238 3.91 -17.38 -29.47
CA SER A 238 5.17 -17.37 -28.74
C SER A 238 6.35 -17.00 -29.67
N LEU A 239 7.16 -16.05 -29.22
CA LEU A 239 8.39 -15.61 -29.90
C LEU A 239 9.61 -16.43 -29.48
N VAL A 240 9.49 -17.45 -28.62
CA VAL A 240 10.63 -18.28 -28.19
C VAL A 240 11.43 -18.88 -29.36
N PRO A 241 10.80 -19.36 -30.47
CA PRO A 241 11.56 -19.81 -31.64
C PRO A 241 12.45 -18.73 -32.27
N VAL A 242 12.00 -17.47 -32.19
CA VAL A 242 12.70 -16.28 -32.71
C VAL A 242 13.80 -15.84 -31.74
N LEU A 243 13.55 -15.90 -30.42
CA LEU A 243 14.56 -15.63 -29.40
C LEU A 243 15.74 -16.60 -29.50
N ARG A 244 15.46 -17.89 -29.73
CA ARG A 244 16.50 -18.92 -29.93
C ARG A 244 17.23 -18.79 -31.26
N ASN A 245 16.53 -18.39 -32.31
CA ASN A 245 17.08 -18.18 -33.64
C ASN A 245 16.44 -16.96 -34.32
N PRO A 246 17.15 -15.82 -34.43
CA PRO A 246 16.61 -14.59 -35.03
C PRO A 246 16.12 -14.71 -36.47
N GLU A 247 16.53 -15.76 -37.19
CA GLU A 247 16.07 -16.04 -38.56
C GLU A 247 14.76 -16.82 -38.62
N SER A 248 14.27 -17.37 -37.50
CA SER A 248 12.97 -18.03 -37.45
C SER A 248 11.85 -17.07 -37.84
N ARG A 249 10.80 -17.60 -38.47
CA ARG A 249 9.57 -16.85 -38.73
C ARG A 249 8.35 -17.54 -38.11
N VAL A 250 7.57 -16.79 -37.33
CA VAL A 250 6.35 -17.30 -36.66
C VAL A 250 5.07 -16.69 -37.22
N ARG A 251 5.18 -15.57 -37.94
CA ARG A 251 4.09 -14.91 -38.67
C ARG A 251 4.65 -14.09 -39.83
N ASP A 252 3.80 -13.81 -40.80
CA ASP A 252 4.08 -13.04 -42.01
C ASP A 252 3.43 -11.64 -42.01
N HIS A 253 2.54 -11.36 -41.06
CA HIS A 253 1.89 -10.07 -40.88
C HIS A 253 1.60 -9.75 -39.40
N ALA A 254 1.35 -8.48 -39.12
CA ALA A 254 0.76 -7.98 -37.88
C ALA A 254 -0.60 -7.33 -38.18
N TYR A 255 -1.53 -7.42 -37.24
CA TYR A 255 -2.85 -6.84 -37.25
C TYR A 255 -2.99 -5.79 -36.15
N HIS A 256 -3.65 -4.69 -36.47
CA HIS A 256 -4.11 -3.72 -35.48
C HIS A 256 -5.41 -3.06 -35.92
N ALA A 257 -6.16 -2.54 -34.94
CA ALA A 257 -7.41 -1.83 -35.18
C ALA A 257 -7.47 -0.53 -34.39
N TYR A 258 -8.06 0.52 -35.00
CA TYR A 258 -8.24 1.80 -34.34
C TYR A 258 -9.63 2.40 -34.61
N PRO A 259 -10.40 2.79 -33.57
CA PRO A 259 -11.73 3.35 -33.75
C PRO A 259 -11.70 4.86 -34.05
N LYS A 260 -12.40 5.27 -35.11
CA LYS A 260 -12.77 6.66 -35.42
C LYS A 260 -14.27 6.76 -35.77
N SER A 261 -14.65 7.54 -36.79
CA SER A 261 -16.00 7.51 -37.37
C SER A 261 -16.31 6.19 -38.08
N LYS A 262 -15.27 5.47 -38.49
CA LYS A 262 -15.26 4.05 -38.89
C LYS A 262 -14.20 3.30 -38.07
N ILE A 263 -14.24 1.98 -38.06
CA ILE A 263 -13.13 1.19 -37.52
C ILE A 263 -12.07 1.02 -38.61
N GLY A 264 -10.83 1.41 -38.32
CA GLY A 264 -9.68 1.23 -39.20
C GLY A 264 -8.96 -0.06 -38.87
N HIS A 265 -9.03 -1.05 -39.75
CA HIS A 265 -8.38 -2.36 -39.64
C HIS A 265 -7.15 -2.42 -40.50
N ALA A 266 -6.02 -2.82 -39.93
CA ALA A 266 -4.78 -2.79 -40.66
C ALA A 266 -4.05 -4.13 -40.66
N ILE A 267 -3.47 -4.45 -41.81
CA ILE A 267 -2.53 -5.55 -42.00
C ILE A 267 -1.19 -4.94 -42.38
N ARG A 268 -0.16 -5.19 -41.56
CA ARG A 268 1.22 -4.78 -41.79
C ARG A 268 2.06 -6.02 -42.09
N THR A 269 2.56 -6.15 -43.31
CA THR A 269 3.59 -7.17 -43.68
C THR A 269 4.99 -6.58 -43.47
N GLU A 270 6.07 -7.21 -43.95
CA GLU A 270 7.38 -6.53 -43.94
C GLU A 270 7.40 -5.31 -44.87
N ARG A 271 6.72 -5.40 -46.02
CA ARG A 271 6.77 -4.38 -47.09
C ARG A 271 5.58 -3.43 -47.12
N TYR A 272 4.37 -3.91 -46.86
CA TYR A 272 3.16 -3.13 -47.07
C TYR A 272 2.37 -2.93 -45.79
N ARG A 273 1.57 -1.86 -45.75
CA ARG A 273 0.43 -1.71 -44.83
C ARG A 273 -0.84 -1.46 -45.62
N LEU A 274 -1.85 -2.30 -45.44
CA LEU A 274 -3.23 -2.02 -45.80
C LEU A 274 -3.98 -1.47 -44.59
N VAL A 275 -4.85 -0.47 -44.77
CA VAL A 275 -5.89 -0.08 -43.80
C VAL A 275 -7.25 -0.13 -44.50
N GLU A 276 -8.20 -0.88 -43.94
CA GLU A 276 -9.62 -0.86 -44.31
C GLU A 276 -10.40 -0.03 -43.29
N TRP A 277 -11.14 0.98 -43.74
CA TRP A 277 -12.06 1.76 -42.92
C TRP A 277 -13.50 1.35 -43.19
N ARG A 278 -14.13 0.68 -42.21
CA ARG A 278 -15.51 0.20 -42.30
C ARG A 278 -16.15 -0.01 -40.92
N ASN A 279 -17.47 0.12 -40.82
CA ASN A 279 -18.21 -0.26 -39.60
C ASN A 279 -18.77 -1.68 -39.70
N SER A 280 -18.98 -2.31 -38.54
CA SER A 280 -19.65 -3.60 -38.42
C SER A 280 -20.99 -3.63 -39.17
N GLY A 281 -21.21 -4.66 -39.99
CA GLY A 281 -22.44 -4.86 -40.75
C GLY A 281 -22.61 -3.97 -42.01
N GLU A 282 -21.65 -3.10 -42.33
CA GLU A 282 -21.65 -2.38 -43.61
C GLU A 282 -21.09 -3.26 -44.75
N PRO A 283 -21.62 -3.14 -45.99
CA PRO A 283 -21.14 -3.93 -47.11
C PRO A 283 -19.68 -3.59 -47.47
N ASP A 284 -18.93 -4.56 -48.00
CA ASP A 284 -17.54 -4.36 -48.45
C ASP A 284 -17.36 -3.16 -49.41
N SER A 285 -18.41 -2.80 -50.16
CA SER A 285 -18.41 -1.66 -51.09
C SER A 285 -18.39 -0.29 -50.39
N SER A 286 -18.65 -0.20 -49.08
CA SER A 286 -18.53 1.05 -48.30
C SER A 286 -17.13 1.27 -47.71
N ALA A 287 -16.24 0.27 -47.84
CA ALA A 287 -14.89 0.33 -47.32
C ALA A 287 -14.04 1.36 -48.07
N GLU A 288 -13.32 2.17 -47.31
CA GLU A 288 -12.25 3.03 -47.84
C GLU A 288 -10.91 2.39 -47.50
N TYR A 289 -9.99 2.36 -48.47
CA TYR A 289 -8.71 1.67 -48.31
C TYR A 289 -7.53 2.64 -48.36
N GLU A 290 -6.56 2.40 -47.49
CA GLU A 290 -5.21 2.94 -47.60
C GLU A 290 -4.23 1.80 -47.85
N LEU A 291 -3.24 2.03 -48.72
CA LEU A 291 -2.12 1.12 -48.94
C LEU A 291 -0.82 1.93 -49.01
N TYR A 292 0.19 1.51 -48.23
CA TYR A 292 1.52 2.13 -48.20
C TYR A 292 2.61 1.07 -48.44
N ASP A 293 3.63 1.41 -49.24
CA ASP A 293 4.80 0.57 -49.57
C ASP A 293 6.06 1.11 -48.89
N TYR A 294 6.55 0.41 -47.87
CA TYR A 294 7.68 0.84 -47.06
C TYR A 294 9.05 0.64 -47.72
N ASP A 295 9.12 -0.07 -48.86
CA ASP A 295 10.36 -0.14 -49.63
C ASP A 295 10.59 1.17 -50.42
N THR A 296 9.52 1.82 -50.87
CA THR A 296 9.59 3.04 -51.69
C THR A 296 9.19 4.31 -50.94
N ASP A 297 8.33 4.21 -49.93
CA ASP A 297 7.80 5.31 -49.14
C ASP A 297 7.71 4.92 -47.65
N PRO A 298 8.84 4.91 -46.91
CA PRO A 298 8.88 4.46 -45.53
C PRO A 298 8.17 5.39 -44.53
N VAL A 299 7.71 6.56 -44.98
CA VAL A 299 7.07 7.60 -44.14
C VAL A 299 5.60 7.83 -44.49
N GLU A 300 5.01 6.98 -45.34
CA GLU A 300 3.57 6.95 -45.64
C GLU A 300 3.04 8.26 -46.24
N THR A 301 3.74 8.87 -47.19
CA THR A 301 3.35 10.15 -47.81
C THR A 301 2.23 10.06 -48.86
N GLU A 302 2.00 8.90 -49.47
CA GLU A 302 0.97 8.71 -50.51
C GLU A 302 0.25 7.36 -50.36
N ASN A 303 -1.08 7.42 -50.35
CA ASN A 303 -1.93 6.24 -50.45
C ASN A 303 -1.92 5.69 -51.89
N ILE A 304 -1.38 4.48 -52.09
CA ILE A 304 -1.26 3.83 -53.40
C ILE A 304 -2.33 2.76 -53.67
N ALA A 305 -3.40 2.68 -52.86
CA ALA A 305 -4.42 1.64 -52.99
C ALA A 305 -5.05 1.59 -54.39
N ALA A 306 -5.36 2.74 -54.99
CA ALA A 306 -5.90 2.83 -56.34
C ALA A 306 -4.89 2.43 -57.44
N LYS A 307 -3.59 2.55 -57.16
CA LYS A 307 -2.50 2.24 -58.10
C LYS A 307 -2.10 0.76 -58.05
N SER A 308 -2.41 0.06 -56.97
CA SER A 308 -1.95 -1.31 -56.70
C SER A 308 -3.10 -2.26 -56.28
N PRO A 309 -4.13 -2.44 -57.13
CA PRO A 309 -5.32 -3.22 -56.78
C PRO A 309 -5.02 -4.70 -56.48
N GLU A 310 -4.00 -5.28 -57.12
CA GLU A 310 -3.57 -6.66 -56.88
C GLU A 310 -3.08 -6.86 -55.43
N VAL A 311 -2.27 -5.92 -54.93
CA VAL A 311 -1.75 -5.94 -53.55
C VAL A 311 -2.87 -5.70 -52.54
N VAL A 312 -3.81 -4.80 -52.85
CA VAL A 312 -5.01 -4.59 -52.01
C VAL A 312 -5.79 -5.89 -51.89
N SER A 313 -6.02 -6.60 -52.99
CA SER A 313 -6.73 -7.89 -53.01
C SER A 313 -6.04 -8.95 -52.14
N GLU A 314 -4.71 -9.07 -52.26
CA GLU A 314 -3.90 -9.98 -51.45
C GLU A 314 -4.03 -9.70 -49.95
N LEU A 315 -3.81 -8.46 -49.53
CA LEU A 315 -3.84 -8.08 -48.12
C LEU A 315 -5.26 -8.11 -47.53
N LYS A 316 -6.29 -7.85 -48.34
CA LYS A 316 -7.68 -8.07 -47.94
C LYS A 316 -7.99 -9.53 -47.65
N ALA A 317 -7.43 -10.47 -48.42
CA ALA A 317 -7.60 -11.89 -48.18
C ALA A 317 -6.95 -12.34 -46.86
N ILE A 318 -5.89 -11.65 -46.42
CA ILE A 318 -5.31 -11.83 -45.09
C ILE A 318 -6.25 -11.23 -44.03
N LEU A 319 -6.69 -9.99 -44.22
CA LEU A 319 -7.57 -9.30 -43.28
C LEU A 319 -8.87 -10.07 -43.00
N ALA A 320 -9.45 -10.71 -44.02
CA ALA A 320 -10.67 -11.50 -43.91
C ALA A 320 -10.55 -12.73 -42.98
N ARG A 321 -9.34 -13.10 -42.54
CA ARG A 321 -9.11 -14.17 -41.56
C ARG A 321 -9.39 -13.72 -40.13
N TYR A 322 -9.44 -12.42 -39.89
CA TYR A 322 -9.74 -11.82 -38.59
C TYR A 322 -11.25 -11.64 -38.40
N PRO A 323 -11.74 -11.70 -37.16
CA PRO A 323 -13.17 -11.48 -36.88
C PRO A 323 -13.59 -10.06 -37.29
N GLU A 324 -14.86 -9.90 -37.64
CA GLU A 324 -15.40 -8.57 -37.92
C GLU A 324 -15.27 -7.64 -36.72
N PRO A 325 -15.02 -6.34 -36.94
CA PRO A 325 -14.96 -5.38 -35.87
C PRO A 325 -16.30 -5.28 -35.17
N VAL A 326 -16.30 -5.26 -33.84
CA VAL A 326 -17.47 -4.91 -33.06
C VAL A 326 -17.36 -3.43 -32.68
N SER A 327 -18.38 -2.64 -32.99
CA SER A 327 -18.41 -1.22 -32.62
C SER A 327 -18.38 -1.05 -31.09
N GLN A 328 -17.59 -0.08 -30.57
CA GLN A 328 -17.63 0.31 -29.16
C GLN A 328 -19.02 0.75 -28.67
N LYS A 329 -19.95 1.08 -29.58
CA LYS A 329 -21.34 1.43 -29.27
C LYS A 329 -22.30 0.24 -29.26
N ALA A 330 -21.86 -0.96 -29.66
CA ALA A 330 -22.67 -2.15 -29.47
C ALA A 330 -22.80 -2.39 -27.95
N PRO A 331 -24.03 -2.54 -27.41
CA PRO A 331 -24.16 -2.98 -26.04
C PRO A 331 -23.43 -4.32 -25.91
N PRO A 332 -22.75 -4.59 -24.78
CA PRO A 332 -22.25 -5.94 -24.52
C PRO A 332 -23.42 -6.92 -24.68
N PRO A 333 -23.16 -8.16 -25.14
CA PRO A 333 -24.22 -9.16 -25.32
C PRO A 333 -25.12 -9.17 -24.08
N ALA A 334 -26.44 -9.07 -24.32
CA ALA A 334 -27.43 -8.76 -23.30
C ALA A 334 -27.23 -9.64 -22.07
N ALA A 335 -26.89 -9.01 -20.94
CA ALA A 335 -26.99 -9.66 -19.65
C ALA A 335 -28.44 -10.19 -19.50
N PRO A 336 -28.63 -11.43 -18.98
CA PRO A 336 -29.96 -11.98 -18.78
C PRO A 336 -30.83 -10.99 -18.00
N ALA A 337 -32.08 -10.88 -18.43
CA ALA A 337 -33.02 -9.82 -18.03
C ALA A 337 -33.05 -9.61 -16.51
N LYS A 338 -32.94 -8.33 -16.10
CA LYS A 338 -33.15 -7.90 -14.71
C LYS A 338 -34.58 -8.22 -14.28
N GLY A 339 -34.73 -9.31 -13.55
CA GLY A 339 -35.92 -9.66 -12.79
C GLY A 339 -35.63 -9.62 -11.28
N GLN A 340 -36.29 -8.67 -10.62
CA GLN A 340 -36.69 -8.65 -9.20
C GLN A 340 -35.71 -8.18 -8.09
N SER A 341 -36.20 -7.15 -7.39
CA SER A 341 -35.82 -6.47 -6.14
C SER A 341 -34.34 -6.20 -5.83
N ALA A 342 -34.03 -4.89 -5.73
CA ALA A 342 -32.82 -4.37 -5.09
C ALA A 342 -32.64 -4.95 -3.68
N ASN A 343 -31.53 -5.64 -3.43
CA ASN A 343 -31.05 -5.90 -2.08
C ASN A 343 -29.72 -5.16 -1.92
N ALA A 344 -29.71 -4.24 -0.95
CA ALA A 344 -28.61 -3.33 -0.64
C ALA A 344 -27.31 -4.09 -0.35
N ASN A 345 -26.17 -3.47 -0.67
CA ASN A 345 -24.84 -3.94 -0.30
C ASN A 345 -24.72 -3.89 1.25
N PRO A 346 -24.81 -5.03 1.97
CA PRO A 346 -24.93 -5.00 3.43
C PRO A 346 -23.60 -4.59 4.08
N GLU A 347 -23.69 -3.87 5.20
CA GLU A 347 -22.52 -3.65 6.07
C GLU A 347 -22.23 -4.95 6.80
N ILE A 348 -21.05 -5.52 6.56
CA ILE A 348 -20.63 -6.82 7.09
C ILE A 348 -19.38 -6.73 7.95
N ALA A 349 -18.74 -5.55 7.99
CA ALA A 349 -17.55 -5.28 8.80
C ALA A 349 -17.84 -5.48 10.29
N ASN A 350 -17.29 -6.54 10.87
CA ASN A 350 -17.49 -6.98 12.25
C ASN A 350 -18.93 -7.36 12.59
N HIS A 351 -19.70 -7.79 11.59
CA HIS A 351 -21.04 -8.33 11.83
C HIS A 351 -21.03 -9.86 11.72
N PRO A 352 -21.71 -10.59 12.63
CA PRO A 352 -22.08 -11.97 12.33
C PRO A 352 -23.08 -11.97 11.16
N LEU A 353 -23.00 -12.98 10.30
CA LEU A 353 -23.79 -13.06 9.07
C LEU A 353 -24.67 -14.28 9.07
N ARG A 354 -25.90 -14.12 8.57
CA ARG A 354 -26.75 -15.22 8.14
C ARG A 354 -27.17 -15.00 6.70
N ILE A 355 -26.93 -15.99 5.85
CA ILE A 355 -27.15 -15.93 4.41
C ILE A 355 -28.11 -17.05 4.04
N ILE A 356 -29.14 -16.73 3.27
CA ILE A 356 -30.11 -17.68 2.72
C ILE A 356 -30.13 -17.49 1.21
N ALA A 357 -30.01 -18.59 0.46
CA ALA A 357 -30.15 -18.60 -0.98
C ALA A 357 -30.99 -19.80 -1.43
N GLU A 358 -32.02 -19.53 -2.24
CA GLU A 358 -32.82 -20.55 -2.92
C GLU A 358 -32.51 -20.47 -4.41
N ILE A 359 -32.13 -21.60 -4.99
CA ILE A 359 -31.65 -21.71 -6.36
C ILE A 359 -32.36 -22.85 -7.10
N GLU A 360 -32.36 -22.76 -8.42
CA GLU A 360 -32.84 -23.81 -9.31
C GLU A 360 -31.80 -24.08 -10.41
N SER A 361 -31.24 -25.28 -10.44
CA SER A 361 -30.35 -25.74 -11.52
C SER A 361 -30.29 -27.26 -11.60
N PRO A 362 -30.37 -27.87 -12.80
CA PRO A 362 -30.22 -29.32 -12.96
C PRO A 362 -28.89 -29.86 -12.43
N MET A 363 -27.83 -29.06 -12.50
CA MET A 363 -26.50 -29.37 -11.97
C MET A 363 -25.77 -28.07 -11.61
N PRO A 364 -25.95 -27.55 -10.38
CA PRO A 364 -25.44 -26.25 -9.99
C PRO A 364 -23.91 -26.17 -10.04
N ARG A 365 -23.39 -25.10 -10.65
CA ARG A 365 -21.97 -24.72 -10.71
C ARG A 365 -21.84 -23.21 -10.65
N GLY A 366 -20.74 -22.73 -10.10
CA GLY A 366 -20.40 -21.31 -10.01
C GLY A 366 -20.95 -20.59 -8.78
N VAL A 367 -20.83 -19.26 -8.76
CA VAL A 367 -21.10 -18.42 -7.57
C VAL A 367 -22.55 -17.97 -7.54
N VAL A 368 -23.28 -18.42 -6.52
CA VAL A 368 -24.65 -17.97 -6.24
C VAL A 368 -24.66 -16.54 -5.74
N LEU A 369 -23.78 -16.22 -4.79
CA LEU A 369 -23.58 -14.86 -4.32
C LEU A 369 -22.20 -14.69 -3.71
N ALA A 370 -21.64 -13.51 -3.85
CA ALA A 370 -20.37 -13.14 -3.22
C ALA A 370 -20.39 -11.66 -2.84
N GLN A 371 -19.73 -11.31 -1.75
CA GLN A 371 -19.39 -9.93 -1.43
C GLN A 371 -17.95 -9.93 -0.97
N GLY A 372 -17.05 -9.33 -1.74
CA GLY A 372 -15.81 -8.85 -1.17
C GLY A 372 -14.60 -8.71 -2.07
N GLY A 373 -13.56 -9.52 -1.88
CA GLY A 373 -12.37 -9.41 -2.69
C GLY A 373 -11.15 -10.08 -2.08
N ARG A 374 -9.97 -9.87 -2.67
CA ARG A 374 -8.74 -10.62 -2.30
C ARG A 374 -8.31 -10.51 -0.83
N GLU A 375 -8.80 -9.53 -0.08
CA GLU A 375 -8.47 -9.34 1.34
C GLU A 375 -9.58 -9.84 2.27
N HIS A 376 -10.83 -9.46 2.03
CA HIS A 376 -11.96 -9.72 2.91
C HIS A 376 -13.21 -10.01 2.10
N GLY A 377 -14.03 -10.98 2.54
CA GLY A 377 -15.30 -11.26 1.89
C GLY A 377 -15.89 -12.61 2.24
N TYR A 378 -16.98 -12.96 1.57
CA TYR A 378 -17.57 -14.29 1.63
C TYR A 378 -18.22 -14.66 0.31
N ALA A 379 -18.46 -15.96 0.10
CA ALA A 379 -19.15 -16.47 -1.08
C ALA A 379 -19.94 -17.75 -0.80
N ILE A 380 -21.11 -17.87 -1.43
CA ILE A 380 -21.83 -19.13 -1.61
C ILE A 380 -21.67 -19.55 -3.07
N HIS A 381 -21.09 -20.73 -3.27
CA HIS A 381 -20.77 -21.25 -4.59
C HIS A 381 -20.83 -22.79 -4.61
N PHE A 382 -20.46 -23.39 -5.73
CA PHE A 382 -20.47 -24.84 -5.90
C PHE A 382 -19.11 -25.38 -6.32
N VAL A 383 -18.63 -26.39 -5.60
CA VAL A 383 -17.44 -27.17 -5.93
C VAL A 383 -17.89 -28.56 -6.33
N GLU A 384 -17.71 -28.93 -7.60
CA GLU A 384 -18.14 -30.23 -8.14
C GLU A 384 -19.63 -30.55 -7.87
N GLY A 385 -20.49 -29.52 -7.92
CA GLY A 385 -21.93 -29.66 -7.64
C GLY A 385 -22.31 -29.68 -6.16
N ARG A 386 -21.36 -29.53 -5.25
CA ARG A 386 -21.58 -29.47 -3.79
C ARG A 386 -21.64 -28.01 -3.32
N PRO A 387 -22.67 -27.60 -2.55
CA PRO A 387 -22.73 -26.28 -1.94
C PRO A 387 -21.49 -26.00 -1.09
N ALA A 388 -20.90 -24.82 -1.24
CA ALA A 388 -19.76 -24.35 -0.48
C ALA A 388 -20.00 -22.94 0.06
N PHE A 389 -19.55 -22.70 1.29
CA PHE A 389 -19.50 -21.40 1.93
C PHE A 389 -18.05 -21.07 2.26
N ASP A 390 -17.53 -20.05 1.59
CA ASP A 390 -16.19 -19.54 1.79
C ASP A 390 -16.25 -18.20 2.53
N VAL A 391 -15.36 -18.02 3.50
CA VAL A 391 -15.14 -16.74 4.17
C VAL A 391 -13.65 -16.41 4.08
N ARG A 392 -13.33 -15.21 3.61
CA ARG A 392 -11.98 -14.71 3.45
C ARG A 392 -11.71 -13.60 4.46
N VAL A 393 -10.64 -13.76 5.24
CA VAL A 393 -10.16 -12.76 6.20
C VAL A 393 -8.66 -12.58 6.01
N SER A 394 -8.23 -11.35 5.76
CA SER A 394 -6.82 -10.97 5.55
C SER A 394 -6.13 -11.85 4.51
N GLY A 395 -6.83 -12.08 3.40
CA GLY A 395 -6.33 -12.87 2.27
C GLY A 395 -6.43 -14.39 2.42
N LYS A 396 -6.75 -14.93 3.61
CA LYS A 396 -6.88 -16.36 3.84
C LYS A 396 -8.34 -16.81 3.73
N VAL A 397 -8.61 -17.87 2.95
CA VAL A 397 -9.95 -18.46 2.81
C VAL A 397 -10.12 -19.62 3.77
N THR A 398 -11.23 -19.60 4.53
CA THR A 398 -11.77 -20.76 5.23
C THR A 398 -13.00 -21.24 4.46
N ARG A 399 -12.96 -22.50 4.01
CA ARG A 399 -14.00 -23.13 3.21
C ARG A 399 -14.79 -24.15 4.03
N LEU A 400 -16.10 -24.12 3.89
CA LEU A 400 -17.02 -25.15 4.36
C LEU A 400 -17.81 -25.70 3.17
N ILE A 401 -17.63 -26.99 2.87
CA ILE A 401 -18.26 -27.65 1.72
C ILE A 401 -19.20 -28.76 2.21
N ALA A 402 -20.38 -28.86 1.60
CA ALA A 402 -21.31 -29.96 1.84
C ALA A 402 -20.73 -31.30 1.34
N LYS A 403 -21.15 -32.41 1.95
CA LYS A 403 -20.70 -33.75 1.53
C LYS A 403 -21.25 -34.14 0.17
N ASP A 404 -22.55 -33.91 -0.04
CA ASP A 404 -23.28 -34.41 -1.19
C ASP A 404 -23.51 -33.31 -2.24
N ALA A 405 -23.45 -33.72 -3.50
CA ALA A 405 -23.84 -32.86 -4.62
C ALA A 405 -25.37 -32.72 -4.68
N VAL A 406 -25.85 -31.58 -5.16
CA VAL A 406 -27.27 -31.26 -5.21
C VAL A 406 -27.74 -30.98 -6.64
N ARG A 407 -29.04 -31.09 -6.88
CA ARG A 407 -29.69 -30.88 -8.18
C ARG A 407 -31.10 -30.35 -8.01
N GLY A 408 -31.61 -29.64 -9.01
CA GLY A 408 -32.96 -29.09 -9.02
C GLY A 408 -33.09 -27.87 -8.12
N SER A 409 -34.21 -27.80 -7.39
CA SER A 409 -34.48 -26.74 -6.41
C SER A 409 -33.74 -27.02 -5.10
N VAL A 410 -32.92 -26.06 -4.65
CA VAL A 410 -32.08 -26.20 -3.45
C VAL A 410 -32.15 -24.93 -2.61
N LYS A 411 -32.34 -25.10 -1.30
CA LYS A 411 -32.21 -24.04 -0.30
C LYS A 411 -30.90 -24.19 0.47
N ILE A 412 -30.08 -23.14 0.47
CA ILE A 412 -28.80 -23.07 1.17
C ILE A 412 -28.92 -22.02 2.27
N GLU A 413 -28.57 -22.37 3.50
CA GLU A 413 -28.41 -21.42 4.60
C GLU A 413 -27.00 -21.50 5.16
N ALA A 414 -26.29 -20.37 5.21
CA ALA A 414 -24.96 -20.27 5.78
C ALA A 414 -24.93 -19.27 6.93
N SER A 415 -24.14 -19.53 7.96
CA SER A 415 -23.96 -18.63 9.09
C SER A 415 -22.48 -18.45 9.42
N LEU A 416 -22.11 -17.22 9.77
CA LEU A 416 -20.80 -16.83 10.27
C LEU A 416 -20.98 -16.11 11.61
N THR A 417 -20.38 -16.65 12.66
CA THR A 417 -20.19 -15.96 13.94
C THR A 417 -18.70 -15.79 14.21
N SER A 418 -18.34 -15.12 15.30
CA SER A 418 -16.95 -15.02 15.75
C SER A 418 -16.31 -16.37 16.11
N GLU A 419 -17.13 -17.41 16.33
CA GLU A 419 -16.67 -18.73 16.79
C GLU A 419 -16.87 -19.82 15.74
N ARG A 420 -17.94 -19.75 14.94
CA ARG A 420 -18.31 -20.83 14.02
C ARG A 420 -18.78 -20.36 12.66
N MET A 421 -18.54 -21.24 11.68
CA MET A 421 -19.23 -21.24 10.40
C MET A 421 -20.13 -22.47 10.31
N THR A 422 -21.33 -22.31 9.75
CA THR A 422 -22.25 -23.42 9.46
C THR A 422 -22.82 -23.32 8.06
N LEU A 423 -23.15 -24.47 7.49
CA LEU A 423 -23.80 -24.61 6.19
C LEU A 423 -24.91 -25.65 6.30
N THR A 424 -26.11 -25.28 5.90
CA THR A 424 -27.33 -26.09 5.90
C THR A 424 -27.85 -26.15 4.47
N VAL A 425 -28.27 -27.33 4.03
CA VAL A 425 -28.80 -27.58 2.68
C VAL A 425 -30.15 -28.28 2.83
N ASN A 426 -31.20 -27.70 2.25
CA ASN A 426 -32.59 -28.18 2.34
C ASN A 426 -33.05 -28.46 3.77
N GLY A 427 -32.64 -27.60 4.72
CA GLY A 427 -33.00 -27.70 6.14
C GLY A 427 -32.13 -28.65 6.97
N SER A 428 -31.21 -29.41 6.35
CA SER A 428 -30.30 -30.32 7.04
C SER A 428 -28.90 -29.73 7.16
N LEU A 429 -28.27 -29.84 8.35
CA LEU A 429 -26.90 -29.36 8.57
C LEU A 429 -25.93 -30.15 7.67
N ALA A 430 -25.32 -29.47 6.70
CA ALA A 430 -24.36 -30.04 5.76
C ALA A 430 -22.92 -29.98 6.28
N GLY A 431 -22.62 -29.02 7.16
CA GLY A 431 -21.31 -28.93 7.83
C GLY A 431 -21.22 -27.80 8.85
N SER A 432 -20.18 -27.87 9.70
CA SER A 432 -19.77 -26.78 10.59
C SER A 432 -18.25 -26.84 10.81
N THR A 433 -17.62 -25.69 10.95
CA THR A 433 -16.20 -25.55 11.28
C THR A 433 -15.96 -24.35 12.19
N VAL A 434 -14.74 -24.23 12.72
CA VAL A 434 -14.29 -23.04 13.47
C VAL A 434 -14.24 -21.84 12.53
N SER A 435 -14.76 -20.70 12.99
CA SER A 435 -14.74 -19.46 12.23
C SER A 435 -13.32 -18.90 12.06
N PRO A 436 -12.97 -18.31 10.90
CA PRO A 436 -11.76 -17.49 10.78
C PRO A 436 -11.83 -16.16 11.53
N GLY A 437 -12.95 -15.88 12.20
CA GLY A 437 -13.31 -14.58 12.76
C GLY A 437 -14.38 -13.89 11.91
N LEU A 438 -14.93 -12.80 12.42
CA LEU A 438 -15.80 -11.93 11.63
C LEU A 438 -14.96 -11.21 10.57
N ILE A 439 -15.63 -10.76 9.50
CA ILE A 439 -14.96 -10.00 8.44
C ILE A 439 -14.58 -8.62 9.02
N PRO A 440 -13.28 -8.29 9.17
CA PRO A 440 -12.85 -7.18 10.03
C PRO A 440 -13.01 -5.79 9.40
N ALA A 441 -13.24 -5.73 8.08
CA ALA A 441 -13.39 -4.48 7.36
C ALA A 441 -14.40 -4.67 6.23
N GLN A 442 -15.08 -3.57 5.88
CA GLN A 442 -16.06 -3.61 4.81
C GLN A 442 -15.35 -3.95 3.49
N PRO A 443 -15.77 -5.00 2.77
CA PRO A 443 -15.07 -5.39 1.56
C PRO A 443 -15.15 -4.36 0.43
N LYS A 444 -14.16 -4.43 -0.48
CA LYS A 444 -14.03 -3.49 -1.60
C LYS A 444 -15.07 -3.74 -2.70
N ASP A 445 -15.29 -4.99 -3.10
CA ASP A 445 -16.27 -5.33 -4.11
C ASP A 445 -17.65 -5.46 -3.45
N ALA A 446 -18.64 -4.84 -4.09
CA ALA A 446 -20.02 -4.89 -3.64
C ALA A 446 -20.61 -6.30 -3.78
N LEU A 447 -21.74 -6.54 -3.11
CA LEU A 447 -22.50 -7.77 -3.25
C LEU A 447 -22.84 -8.03 -4.73
N SER A 448 -22.48 -9.22 -5.21
CA SER A 448 -22.80 -9.75 -6.52
C SER A 448 -23.67 -11.00 -6.39
N LEU A 449 -24.66 -11.15 -7.27
CA LEU A 449 -25.58 -12.28 -7.31
C LEU A 449 -25.45 -13.00 -8.66
N GLY A 450 -25.34 -14.32 -8.62
CA GLY A 450 -25.25 -15.20 -9.79
C GLY A 450 -23.94 -15.08 -10.58
N ARG A 451 -22.98 -14.33 -10.05
CA ARG A 451 -21.64 -14.14 -10.63
C ARG A 451 -20.74 -13.43 -9.62
N ASP A 452 -19.45 -13.67 -9.71
CA ASP A 452 -18.40 -12.81 -9.15
C ASP A 452 -17.50 -12.43 -10.33
N GLU A 453 -17.52 -11.17 -10.77
CA GLU A 453 -16.80 -10.69 -11.97
C GLU A 453 -15.51 -9.93 -11.63
N LEU A 454 -15.26 -9.66 -10.35
CA LEU A 454 -14.17 -8.79 -9.89
C LEU A 454 -13.08 -9.63 -9.23
N SER A 455 -12.91 -9.51 -7.92
CA SER A 455 -11.92 -10.29 -7.20
C SER A 455 -12.58 -11.39 -6.37
N ALA A 456 -12.15 -12.64 -6.61
CA ALA A 456 -12.73 -13.82 -5.97
C ALA A 456 -12.79 -13.69 -4.45
N ALA A 457 -14.01 -13.61 -3.91
CA ALA A 457 -14.23 -13.58 -2.46
C ALA A 457 -13.98 -14.96 -1.81
N GLY A 458 -14.13 -16.05 -2.57
CA GLY A 458 -13.82 -17.42 -2.14
C GLY A 458 -12.55 -17.99 -2.79
N ASP A 459 -12.38 -19.31 -2.68
CA ASP A 459 -11.26 -20.07 -3.28
C ASP A 459 -11.68 -20.67 -4.64
N TYR A 460 -11.96 -19.78 -5.59
CA TYR A 460 -12.29 -20.07 -6.98
C TYR A 460 -11.74 -18.96 -7.88
N GLU A 461 -11.70 -19.18 -9.19
CA GLU A 461 -11.28 -18.15 -10.15
C GLU A 461 -12.47 -17.26 -10.52
N ALA A 462 -12.28 -15.94 -10.52
CA ALA A 462 -13.23 -14.98 -11.09
C ALA A 462 -12.85 -14.68 -12.56
N PRO A 463 -13.81 -14.57 -13.51
CA PRO A 463 -15.25 -14.59 -13.27
C PRO A 463 -15.82 -16.00 -13.06
N ASN A 464 -16.73 -16.16 -12.09
CA ASN A 464 -17.34 -17.47 -11.78
C ASN A 464 -18.87 -17.44 -11.86
N PRO A 465 -19.45 -17.43 -13.08
CA PRO A 465 -20.90 -17.28 -13.26
C PRO A 465 -21.67 -18.52 -12.80
N PHE A 466 -22.82 -18.28 -12.15
CA PHE A 466 -23.75 -19.34 -11.78
C PHE A 466 -24.52 -19.85 -12.99
N ASN A 467 -24.65 -21.18 -13.13
CA ASN A 467 -25.32 -21.82 -14.26
C ASN A 467 -26.81 -22.14 -14.01
N GLY A 468 -27.48 -21.36 -13.16
CA GLY A 468 -28.87 -21.59 -12.77
C GLY A 468 -29.62 -20.30 -12.46
N SER A 469 -30.85 -20.46 -11.97
CA SER A 469 -31.69 -19.35 -11.51
C SER A 469 -31.57 -19.19 -10.01
N ILE A 470 -31.46 -17.95 -9.55
CA ILE A 470 -31.56 -17.60 -8.13
C ILE A 470 -33.00 -17.17 -7.87
N VAL A 471 -33.73 -17.97 -7.10
CA VAL A 471 -35.15 -17.77 -6.81
C VAL A 471 -35.32 -16.74 -5.69
N ASN A 472 -34.49 -16.83 -4.64
CA ASN A 472 -34.54 -15.93 -3.50
C ASN A 472 -33.18 -15.81 -2.83
N THR A 473 -32.84 -14.61 -2.34
CA THR A 473 -31.64 -14.39 -1.50
C THR A 473 -31.93 -13.42 -0.37
N ARG A 474 -31.35 -13.71 0.80
CA ARG A 474 -31.42 -12.85 1.98
C ARG A 474 -30.10 -12.89 2.74
N ILE A 475 -29.57 -11.72 3.08
CA ILE A 475 -28.37 -11.57 3.90
C ILE A 475 -28.74 -10.74 5.12
N GLU A 476 -28.46 -11.25 6.31
CA GLU A 476 -28.74 -10.62 7.59
C GLU A 476 -27.42 -10.40 8.33
N ALA A 477 -27.06 -9.14 8.53
CA ALA A 477 -25.96 -8.74 9.41
C ALA A 477 -26.52 -8.53 10.82
N GLY A 478 -25.98 -9.24 11.82
CA GLY A 478 -26.35 -9.06 13.23
C GLY A 478 -25.79 -7.76 13.81
N ALA A 479 -25.85 -7.56 15.13
CA ALA A 479 -25.24 -6.39 15.76
C ALA A 479 -23.71 -6.38 15.53
N LYS A 480 -23.14 -5.20 15.26
CA LYS A 480 -21.69 -5.02 15.08
C LYS A 480 -20.96 -5.46 16.35
N ALA A 481 -20.06 -6.42 16.24
CA ALA A 481 -19.16 -6.78 17.33
C ALA A 481 -18.16 -5.64 17.54
N PRO A 482 -17.79 -5.32 18.80
CA PRO A 482 -16.80 -4.29 19.07
C PRO A 482 -15.45 -4.67 18.44
N ASP A 483 -14.86 -3.71 17.72
CA ASP A 483 -13.52 -3.79 17.14
C ASP A 483 -12.48 -3.83 18.26
N VAL A 484 -12.13 -5.01 18.77
CA VAL A 484 -11.01 -5.17 19.72
C VAL A 484 -9.99 -6.12 19.10
N PRO A 485 -8.71 -5.72 18.93
CA PRO A 485 -7.69 -6.65 18.49
C PRO A 485 -7.51 -7.71 19.58
N LYS A 486 -7.77 -8.97 19.23
CA LYS A 486 -7.37 -10.09 20.10
C LYS A 486 -5.84 -10.11 20.12
N THR A 487 -5.25 -10.40 21.28
CA THR A 487 -3.80 -10.61 21.44
C THR A 487 -3.27 -11.55 20.36
N GLN A 488 -2.01 -11.37 19.95
CA GLN A 488 -1.36 -12.35 19.07
C GLN A 488 -1.44 -13.74 19.75
N PRO A 489 -1.67 -14.83 19.00
CA PRO A 489 -1.68 -16.17 19.58
C PRO A 489 -0.39 -16.41 20.37
N ARG A 490 -0.50 -17.02 21.57
CA ARG A 490 0.65 -17.32 22.44
C ARG A 490 1.84 -17.90 21.68
N ALA A 491 1.61 -18.90 20.84
CA ALA A 491 2.65 -19.57 20.08
C ALA A 491 3.42 -18.62 19.13
N GLU A 492 2.76 -17.59 18.59
CA GLU A 492 3.41 -16.59 17.75
C GLU A 492 4.29 -15.64 18.59
N ILE A 493 3.81 -15.26 19.78
CA ILE A 493 4.58 -14.45 20.73
C ILE A 493 5.81 -15.23 21.21
N GLU A 494 5.66 -16.50 21.59
CA GLU A 494 6.77 -17.38 21.99
C GLU A 494 7.81 -17.54 20.88
N ALA A 495 7.34 -17.77 19.64
CA ALA A 495 8.22 -17.86 18.49
C ALA A 495 8.99 -16.56 18.27
N GLY A 496 8.31 -15.41 18.34
CA GLY A 496 8.90 -14.10 18.16
C GLY A 496 9.85 -13.69 19.29
N LEU A 497 9.56 -14.04 20.54
CA LEU A 497 10.48 -13.89 21.67
C LEU A 497 11.74 -14.73 21.44
N LYS A 498 11.61 -15.94 20.90
CA LYS A 498 12.75 -16.80 20.59
C LYS A 498 13.61 -16.24 19.45
N THR A 499 13.00 -15.80 18.35
CA THR A 499 13.71 -15.35 17.14
C THR A 499 14.20 -13.91 17.23
N HIS A 500 13.56 -13.06 18.03
CA HIS A 500 13.90 -11.63 18.19
C HIS A 500 13.95 -10.87 16.85
N ASP A 501 13.05 -11.20 15.92
CA ASP A 501 13.05 -10.73 14.52
C ASP A 501 11.80 -9.93 14.14
N ARG A 502 10.87 -9.69 15.07
CA ARG A 502 9.56 -9.09 14.79
C ARG A 502 8.97 -8.34 16.00
N VAL A 503 7.96 -7.51 15.71
CA VAL A 503 7.13 -6.85 16.73
C VAL A 503 6.14 -7.85 17.31
N LEU A 504 5.95 -7.81 18.63
CA LEU A 504 5.05 -8.70 19.36
C LEU A 504 3.89 -7.91 19.98
N PHE A 505 2.66 -8.36 19.74
CA PHE A 505 1.47 -7.78 20.34
C PHE A 505 1.13 -8.53 21.63
N ILE A 506 1.72 -8.04 22.73
CA ILE A 506 1.80 -8.76 24.01
C ILE A 506 0.71 -8.40 25.02
N HIS A 507 -0.08 -7.36 24.78
CA HIS A 507 -1.13 -6.91 25.71
C HIS A 507 -2.29 -6.28 24.93
N ASN A 508 -3.54 -6.60 25.31
CA ASN A 508 -4.74 -6.15 24.59
C ASN A 508 -5.44 -4.91 25.18
N ALA A 509 -5.15 -4.53 26.42
CA ALA A 509 -5.72 -3.30 26.97
C ALA A 509 -5.18 -2.07 26.23
N TRP A 510 -5.99 -1.01 26.17
CA TRP A 510 -5.49 0.28 25.71
C TRP A 510 -4.47 0.84 26.70
N ILE A 511 -3.23 1.01 26.23
CA ILE A 511 -2.14 1.58 27.01
C ILE A 511 -1.39 2.58 26.13
N ARG A 512 -1.38 3.84 26.56
CA ARG A 512 -0.45 4.86 26.03
C ARG A 512 0.76 4.95 26.96
N ASP A 513 1.91 5.35 26.44
CA ASP A 513 3.13 5.51 27.24
C ASP A 513 3.56 4.23 27.99
N PRO A 514 3.57 3.04 27.34
CA PRO A 514 3.90 1.79 28.02
C PRO A 514 5.34 1.78 28.50
N TYR A 515 5.55 1.35 29.74
CA TYR A 515 6.84 1.26 30.39
C TYR A 515 6.99 -0.12 31.02
N ILE A 516 8.04 -0.85 30.63
CA ILE A 516 8.36 -2.18 31.16
C ILE A 516 9.66 -2.12 31.93
N VAL A 517 9.64 -2.62 33.17
CA VAL A 517 10.83 -2.74 34.02
C VAL A 517 10.95 -4.13 34.61
N ARG A 518 12.16 -4.51 34.97
CA ARG A 518 12.46 -5.71 35.75
C ARG A 518 13.04 -5.29 37.09
N ARG A 519 12.72 -6.06 38.13
CA ARG A 519 13.42 -5.93 39.40
C ARG A 519 14.61 -6.90 39.43
N PRO A 520 15.83 -6.42 39.72
CA PRO A 520 16.96 -7.30 39.93
C PRO A 520 16.66 -8.38 40.98
N GLY A 521 16.88 -9.63 40.62
CA GLY A 521 16.67 -10.78 41.52
C GLY A 521 15.25 -11.32 41.60
N ASP A 522 14.29 -10.80 40.82
CA ASP A 522 12.97 -11.44 40.66
C ASP A 522 12.71 -11.96 39.23
N ASP A 523 11.66 -12.77 39.12
CA ASP A 523 11.20 -13.37 37.87
C ASP A 523 10.12 -12.55 37.17
N TRP A 524 9.97 -11.27 37.46
CA TRP A 524 8.83 -10.49 36.99
C TRP A 524 9.26 -9.30 36.13
N PHE A 525 8.55 -9.15 35.01
CA PHE A 525 8.41 -7.90 34.28
C PHE A 525 7.22 -7.16 34.86
N TYR A 526 7.34 -5.85 35.03
CA TYR A 526 6.27 -4.97 35.47
C TYR A 526 5.94 -3.98 34.35
N LEU A 527 4.66 -3.87 34.01
CA LEU A 527 4.15 -2.97 32.98
C LEU A 527 3.31 -1.88 33.63
N THR A 528 3.62 -0.64 33.30
CA THR A 528 2.81 0.54 33.58
C THR A 528 2.54 1.32 32.30
N GLY A 529 1.55 2.20 32.35
CA GLY A 529 1.28 3.15 31.28
C GLY A 529 0.01 3.97 31.56
N THR A 530 -0.23 4.96 30.73
CA THR A 530 -1.45 5.76 30.75
C THR A 530 -2.62 4.92 30.26
N THR A 531 -3.62 4.69 31.10
CA THR A 531 -4.79 3.84 30.79
C THR A 531 -6.10 4.51 31.24
N PRO A 532 -7.28 3.99 30.84
CA PRO A 532 -8.51 4.25 31.56
C PRO A 532 -8.43 3.79 33.02
N ASN A 533 -9.42 4.21 33.81
CA ASN A 533 -9.62 3.62 35.14
C ASN A 533 -9.95 2.13 34.98
N ARG A 534 -9.60 1.32 35.98
CA ARG A 534 -9.85 -0.12 35.91
C ARG A 534 -11.35 -0.40 35.77
N ASN A 535 -11.72 -1.24 34.80
CA ASN A 535 -13.11 -1.60 34.49
C ASN A 535 -14.01 -0.42 34.09
N ASP A 536 -13.44 0.62 33.48
CA ASP A 536 -14.24 1.75 32.98
C ASP A 536 -15.25 1.26 31.93
N PRO A 537 -16.57 1.39 32.16
CA PRO A 537 -17.58 0.86 31.25
C PRO A 537 -17.52 1.53 29.87
N ARG A 538 -16.93 2.73 29.76
CA ARG A 538 -16.78 3.44 28.50
C ARG A 538 -15.79 2.77 27.55
N GLU A 539 -14.85 1.98 28.08
CA GLU A 539 -13.89 1.20 27.29
C GLU A 539 -14.59 0.19 26.35
N GLN A 540 -15.79 -0.27 26.71
CA GLN A 540 -16.59 -1.16 25.83
C GLN A 540 -17.09 -0.44 24.56
N GLY A 541 -17.35 0.87 24.66
CA GLY A 541 -17.84 1.70 23.56
C GLY A 541 -16.74 2.37 22.74
N ASP A 542 -15.57 2.59 23.33
CA ASP A 542 -14.38 3.15 22.67
C ASP A 542 -13.09 2.45 23.17
N PRO A 543 -12.79 1.24 22.65
CA PRO A 543 -11.65 0.45 23.09
C PRO A 543 -10.29 1.03 22.66
N TYR A 544 -10.28 2.08 21.84
CA TYR A 544 -9.07 2.73 21.36
C TYR A 544 -8.85 4.12 21.95
N ASN A 545 -9.74 4.58 22.84
CA ASN A 545 -9.75 5.93 23.40
C ASN A 545 -9.52 6.99 22.31
N SER A 546 -10.43 7.03 21.34
CA SER A 546 -10.40 7.91 20.18
C SER A 546 -10.58 9.41 20.52
N GLY A 547 -11.08 9.71 21.72
CA GLY A 547 -11.28 11.08 22.22
C GLY A 547 -10.02 11.75 22.79
N LEU A 548 -9.93 13.08 22.63
CA LEU A 548 -8.91 13.93 23.25
C LEU A 548 -9.53 14.85 24.30
N GLY A 549 -8.73 15.32 25.26
CA GLY A 549 -9.18 16.28 26.27
C GLY A 549 -10.27 15.73 27.19
N GLU A 550 -11.43 16.39 27.22
CA GLU A 550 -12.58 15.99 28.06
C GLU A 550 -13.23 14.68 27.59
N GLU A 551 -13.12 14.36 26.30
CA GLU A 551 -13.64 13.11 25.71
C GLU A 551 -12.69 11.92 25.92
N SER A 552 -11.48 12.18 26.42
CA SER A 552 -10.49 11.13 26.66
C SER A 552 -10.89 10.23 27.83
N LEU A 553 -10.78 8.92 27.62
CA LEU A 553 -10.99 7.87 28.61
C LEU A 553 -9.85 7.75 29.62
N VAL A 554 -8.77 8.52 29.49
CA VAL A 554 -7.63 8.45 30.42
C VAL A 554 -8.10 8.64 31.86
N GLY A 555 -7.71 7.69 32.71
CA GLY A 555 -8.06 7.65 34.11
C GLY A 555 -7.10 8.40 35.02
N TRP A 556 -7.31 8.23 36.32
CA TRP A 556 -6.52 8.82 37.41
C TRP A 556 -5.84 7.75 38.29
N GLN A 557 -5.84 6.50 37.83
CA GLN A 557 -5.17 5.37 38.44
C GLN A 557 -3.99 4.94 37.58
N ALA A 558 -2.87 4.58 38.21
CA ALA A 558 -1.76 3.93 37.52
C ALA A 558 -1.92 2.42 37.71
N ASN A 559 -2.50 1.76 36.71
CA ASN A 559 -2.61 0.31 36.70
C ASN A 559 -1.23 -0.32 36.48
N VAL A 560 -0.92 -1.33 37.29
CA VAL A 560 0.32 -2.11 37.17
C VAL A 560 -0.04 -3.55 36.82
N TRP A 561 0.64 -4.11 35.82
CA TRP A 561 0.62 -5.52 35.50
C TRP A 561 1.98 -6.13 35.75
N ARG A 562 2.03 -7.45 35.99
CA ARG A 562 3.28 -8.19 35.97
C ARG A 562 3.18 -9.45 35.13
N SER A 563 4.29 -9.88 34.57
CA SER A 563 4.40 -11.10 33.76
C SER A 563 5.73 -11.80 33.98
N ARG A 564 5.76 -13.13 33.91
CA ARG A 564 7.02 -13.89 33.94
C ARG A 564 7.62 -14.10 32.55
N ASP A 565 6.80 -14.08 31.51
CA ASP A 565 7.14 -14.51 30.16
C ASP A 565 6.86 -13.46 29.08
N LEU A 566 6.39 -12.27 29.48
CA LEU A 566 5.90 -11.18 28.59
C LEU A 566 4.64 -11.56 27.80
N ILE A 567 3.99 -12.68 28.11
CA ILE A 567 2.79 -13.16 27.41
C ILE A 567 1.59 -13.09 28.34
N ASP A 568 1.70 -13.74 29.50
CA ASP A 568 0.63 -13.76 30.49
C ASP A 568 0.84 -12.63 31.48
N TRP A 569 -0.03 -11.63 31.39
CA TRP A 569 -0.01 -10.44 32.24
C TRP A 569 -1.08 -10.53 33.30
N GLU A 570 -0.68 -10.46 34.57
CA GLU A 570 -1.59 -10.38 35.70
C GLU A 570 -1.63 -8.96 36.26
N ALA A 571 -2.84 -8.44 36.45
CA ALA A 571 -3.06 -7.10 36.98
C ALA A 571 -2.89 -7.11 38.51
N LEU A 572 -2.07 -6.20 39.04
CA LEU A 572 -1.92 -6.02 40.49
C LEU A 572 -3.07 -5.16 41.03
N PRO A 573 -3.83 -5.62 42.03
CA PRO A 573 -4.89 -4.83 42.64
C PRO A 573 -4.34 -3.61 43.38
N ASP A 574 -5.14 -2.54 43.43
CA ASP A 574 -4.89 -1.36 44.28
C ASP A 574 -3.47 -0.76 44.20
N SER A 575 -2.93 -0.66 42.99
CA SER A 575 -1.52 -0.25 42.78
C SER A 575 -1.28 1.21 43.17
N TYR A 576 -1.87 2.18 42.48
CA TYR A 576 -1.68 3.60 42.76
C TYR A 576 -2.77 4.48 42.13
N SER A 577 -3.08 5.61 42.78
CA SER A 577 -3.99 6.63 42.27
C SER A 577 -3.51 8.04 42.54
N LEU A 578 -4.10 9.05 41.87
CA LEU A 578 -3.79 10.45 42.20
C LEU A 578 -4.02 10.81 43.67
N LYS A 579 -4.86 10.07 44.41
CA LYS A 579 -5.09 10.28 45.85
C LYS A 579 -3.88 9.92 46.71
N ASP A 580 -3.00 9.07 46.20
CA ASP A 580 -1.78 8.64 46.87
C ASP A 580 -0.63 9.65 46.66
N GLY A 581 -0.77 10.56 45.71
CA GLY A 581 0.25 11.55 45.35
C GLY A 581 0.25 12.80 46.24
N ILE A 582 1.33 13.56 46.17
CA ILE A 582 1.52 14.76 47.00
C ILE A 582 0.43 15.81 46.76
N TRP A 583 -0.02 16.00 45.51
CA TRP A 583 -0.97 17.06 45.18
C TRP A 583 -2.35 16.84 45.79
N PHE A 584 -2.75 15.60 46.06
CA PHE A 584 -4.01 15.34 46.75
C PHE A 584 -3.95 15.77 48.22
N ALA A 585 -2.79 15.56 48.87
CA ALA A 585 -2.56 16.00 50.24
C ALA A 585 -2.44 17.54 50.33
N GLU A 586 -1.67 18.16 49.43
CA GLU A 586 -1.35 19.59 49.48
C GLU A 586 -2.42 20.50 48.86
N ASN A 587 -3.21 19.99 47.91
CA ASN A 587 -4.19 20.80 47.18
C ASN A 587 -5.54 20.09 47.05
N ARG A 588 -6.05 19.61 48.19
CA ARG A 588 -7.32 18.89 48.27
C ARG A 588 -8.51 19.65 47.69
N ALA A 589 -8.53 20.98 47.84
CA ALA A 589 -9.58 21.84 47.29
C ALA A 589 -9.70 21.75 45.77
N ALA A 590 -8.59 21.64 45.03
CA ALA A 590 -8.63 21.49 43.57
C ALA A 590 -9.22 20.14 43.14
N PHE A 591 -8.94 19.08 43.89
CA PHE A 591 -9.54 17.75 43.66
C PHE A 591 -11.03 17.75 43.97
N GLU A 592 -11.46 18.40 45.06
CA GLU A 592 -12.88 18.51 45.42
C GLU A 592 -13.67 19.39 44.43
N ALA A 593 -13.03 20.38 43.80
CA ALA A 593 -13.64 21.26 42.81
C ALA A 593 -13.70 20.68 41.38
N THR A 594 -12.95 19.62 41.09
CA THR A 594 -12.84 19.04 39.74
C THR A 594 -13.53 17.68 39.71
N ASN A 595 -14.41 17.45 38.73
CA ASN A 595 -15.06 16.16 38.57
C ASN A 595 -14.01 15.03 38.44
N PRO A 596 -14.08 13.93 39.22
CA PRO A 596 -13.17 12.79 39.10
C PRO A 596 -13.00 12.23 37.68
N ASP A 597 -14.03 12.34 36.83
CA ASP A 597 -13.95 11.92 35.42
C ASP A 597 -13.04 12.81 34.56
N GLN A 598 -12.60 13.96 35.09
CA GLN A 598 -11.65 14.90 34.49
C GLN A 598 -10.26 14.82 35.13
N TRP A 599 -10.06 13.96 36.12
CA TRP A 599 -8.74 13.70 36.68
C TRP A 599 -7.93 12.85 35.70
N ARG A 600 -6.64 13.15 35.56
CA ARG A 600 -5.78 12.53 34.56
C ARG A 600 -4.43 12.20 35.17
N LEU A 601 -3.97 10.97 34.93
CA LEU A 601 -2.64 10.49 35.26
C LEU A 601 -1.95 10.06 33.97
N TRP A 602 -0.82 10.69 33.64
CA TRP A 602 -0.05 10.48 32.41
C TRP A 602 1.35 9.93 32.70
N ALA A 603 1.80 9.06 31.81
CA ALA A 603 3.13 8.48 31.76
C ALA A 603 3.63 7.93 33.12
N PRO A 604 2.89 7.02 33.78
CA PRO A 604 3.39 6.37 34.98
C PRO A 604 4.55 5.43 34.66
N GLU A 605 5.65 5.57 35.38
CA GLU A 605 6.80 4.67 35.34
C GLU A 605 7.14 4.14 36.72
N LEU A 606 7.48 2.85 36.77
CA LEU A 606 7.82 2.14 38.00
C LEU A 606 9.33 1.88 38.05
N HIS A 607 9.99 2.23 39.15
CA HIS A 607 11.44 2.10 39.29
C HIS A 607 11.75 1.35 40.60
N TRP A 608 12.58 0.32 40.53
CA TRP A 608 13.00 -0.39 41.74
C TRP A 608 14.20 0.31 42.38
N ILE A 609 14.09 0.68 43.66
CA ILE A 609 15.13 1.39 44.40
C ILE A 609 15.82 0.42 45.36
N ASP A 610 16.97 -0.14 44.94
CA ASP A 610 17.68 -1.17 45.70
C ASP A 610 18.04 -0.74 47.13
N GLY A 611 18.59 0.47 47.29
CA GLY A 611 19.02 0.99 48.60
C GLY A 611 17.90 1.15 49.62
N LEU A 612 16.65 1.36 49.15
CA LEU A 612 15.48 1.51 50.01
C LEU A 612 14.60 0.25 50.06
N ARG A 613 14.87 -0.72 49.17
CA ARG A 613 14.05 -1.92 48.95
C ARG A 613 12.57 -1.58 48.73
N ARG A 614 12.32 -0.54 47.93
CA ARG A 614 10.99 0.01 47.63
C ARG A 614 10.85 0.28 46.14
N TRP A 615 9.61 0.34 45.68
CA TRP A 615 9.25 0.83 44.35
C TRP A 615 9.03 2.33 44.39
N ALA A 616 9.62 3.04 43.45
CA ALA A 616 9.26 4.42 43.14
C ALA A 616 8.30 4.44 41.95
N LEU A 617 7.22 5.19 42.06
CA LEU A 617 6.30 5.48 40.96
C LEU A 617 6.38 6.97 40.66
N VAL A 618 6.70 7.29 39.42
CA VAL A 618 6.73 8.66 38.90
C VAL A 618 5.67 8.83 37.83
N HIS A 619 5.04 10.00 37.76
CA HIS A 619 4.03 10.32 36.75
C HIS A 619 3.81 11.83 36.63
N THR A 620 3.10 12.23 35.58
CA THR A 620 2.59 13.59 35.39
C THR A 620 1.08 13.63 35.57
N SER A 621 0.56 14.60 36.32
CA SER A 621 -0.87 14.91 36.34
C SER A 621 -1.11 16.26 35.64
N PRO A 622 -1.89 16.33 34.55
CA PRO A 622 -2.29 17.60 33.93
C PRO A 622 -3.58 18.18 34.54
N SER A 623 -4.34 17.38 35.28
CA SER A 623 -5.61 17.71 35.92
C SER A 623 -5.86 16.74 37.09
N PRO A 624 -6.29 17.22 38.28
CA PRO A 624 -6.73 18.58 38.57
C PRO A 624 -5.60 19.56 38.91
N VAL A 625 -4.42 19.06 39.27
CA VAL A 625 -3.24 19.88 39.57
C VAL A 625 -2.16 19.55 38.56
N LYS A 626 -1.67 20.56 37.84
CA LYS A 626 -0.59 20.44 36.85
C LYS A 626 0.76 20.24 37.55
N GLY A 627 1.11 18.99 37.85
CA GLY A 627 2.33 18.65 38.60
C GLY A 627 2.82 17.23 38.37
N ALA A 628 4.10 16.99 38.66
CA ALA A 628 4.70 15.66 38.68
C ALA A 628 4.51 14.99 40.05
N ASN A 629 4.71 13.68 40.14
CA ASN A 629 4.81 12.96 41.41
C ASN A 629 6.02 12.03 41.45
N LEU A 630 6.52 11.79 42.66
CA LEU A 630 7.45 10.73 43.01
C LEU A 630 6.97 10.14 44.31
N SER A 631 6.50 8.91 44.25
CA SER A 631 5.90 8.20 45.37
C SER A 631 6.64 6.89 45.61
N LEU A 632 6.98 6.59 46.86
CA LEU A 632 7.64 5.36 47.26
C LEU A 632 6.63 4.42 47.92
N SER A 633 6.64 3.14 47.54
CA SER A 633 5.84 2.11 48.21
C SER A 633 6.31 1.92 49.66
N ALA A 634 5.45 1.34 50.51
CA ALA A 634 5.80 1.07 51.91
C ALA A 634 6.97 0.09 52.07
N GLY A 635 7.13 -0.83 51.11
CA GLY A 635 8.14 -1.89 51.12
C GLY A 635 8.35 -2.51 49.74
N ALA A 636 8.74 -3.78 49.70
CA ALA A 636 9.13 -4.47 48.47
C ALA A 636 7.97 -4.82 47.52
N GLU A 637 6.73 -4.71 47.99
CA GLU A 637 5.52 -4.94 47.19
C GLU A 637 5.09 -3.65 46.48
N VAL A 638 4.53 -3.79 45.29
CA VAL A 638 3.93 -2.68 44.54
C VAL A 638 2.55 -2.42 45.12
N GLY A 639 2.44 -1.43 46.00
CA GLY A 639 1.18 -1.05 46.62
C GLY A 639 1.35 -0.02 47.74
N GLY A 640 0.21 0.53 48.15
CA GLY A 640 0.14 1.53 49.22
C GLY A 640 0.37 0.94 50.63
N PRO A 641 0.46 1.81 51.66
CA PRO A 641 0.44 3.26 51.56
C PRO A 641 1.71 3.81 50.88
N TRP A 642 1.54 4.87 50.09
CA TRP A 642 2.62 5.51 49.36
C TRP A 642 3.16 6.73 50.13
N ALA A 643 4.49 6.86 50.20
CA ALA A 643 5.16 8.03 50.76
C ALA A 643 5.60 8.97 49.64
N ASN A 644 5.49 10.29 49.82
CA ASN A 644 5.89 11.30 48.83
C ASN A 644 7.09 12.11 49.34
N PRO A 645 8.30 11.54 49.41
CA PRO A 645 9.43 12.13 50.14
C PRO A 645 9.86 13.49 49.57
N LEU A 646 9.80 13.66 48.25
CA LEU A 646 10.18 14.90 47.57
C LEU A 646 9.15 16.03 47.78
N GLY A 647 7.96 15.70 48.30
CA GLY A 647 6.89 16.66 48.56
C GLY A 647 6.55 17.52 47.35
N SER A 648 6.15 18.77 47.61
CA SER A 648 5.80 19.74 46.56
C SER A 648 7.02 20.29 45.80
N ALA A 649 8.25 19.99 46.24
CA ALA A 649 9.48 20.39 45.55
C ALA A 649 9.62 19.73 44.17
N ILE A 650 8.90 18.62 43.93
CA ILE A 650 8.82 18.01 42.59
C ILE A 650 8.13 18.92 41.55
N GLY A 651 7.29 19.86 42.00
CA GLY A 651 6.71 20.90 41.15
C GLY A 651 6.08 20.41 39.85
N ARG A 652 6.17 21.25 38.81
CA ARG A 652 5.65 20.96 37.47
C ARG A 652 6.78 20.47 36.57
N ARG A 653 6.86 19.15 36.41
CA ARG A 653 7.80 18.48 35.51
C ARG A 653 7.02 17.56 34.58
N HIS A 654 7.38 17.57 33.30
CA HIS A 654 6.70 16.78 32.27
C HIS A 654 7.43 15.45 32.10
N ASP A 655 6.68 14.35 32.15
CA ASP A 655 7.14 12.96 32.03
C ASP A 655 8.42 12.67 32.84
N PRO A 656 8.37 12.79 34.18
CA PRO A 656 9.54 12.46 34.99
C PRO A 656 9.90 10.98 34.86
N SER A 657 11.19 10.68 34.75
CA SER A 657 11.75 9.32 34.85
C SER A 657 12.95 9.32 35.80
N LEU A 658 13.36 8.13 36.25
CA LEU A 658 14.48 7.95 37.18
C LEU A 658 15.59 7.12 36.54
N PHE A 659 16.83 7.45 36.91
CA PHE A 659 18.02 6.71 36.50
C PHE A 659 18.99 6.60 37.68
N CYS A 660 19.51 5.40 37.94
CA CYS A 660 20.54 5.17 38.94
C CYS A 660 21.88 5.00 38.22
N ASP A 661 22.85 5.85 38.52
CA ASP A 661 24.21 5.71 37.98
C ASP A 661 25.01 4.65 38.75
N ASP A 662 26.16 4.27 38.22
CA ASP A 662 27.03 3.22 38.77
C ASP A 662 27.56 3.57 40.18
N ASP A 663 27.62 4.85 40.52
CA ASP A 663 28.02 5.33 41.85
C ASP A 663 26.87 5.29 42.89
N GLY A 664 25.68 4.85 42.49
CA GLY A 664 24.48 4.78 43.32
C GLY A 664 23.69 6.09 43.39
N THR A 665 24.11 7.13 42.68
CA THR A 665 23.37 8.40 42.60
C THR A 665 22.11 8.23 41.76
N TRP A 666 20.97 8.57 42.35
CA TRP A 666 19.71 8.65 41.63
C TRP A 666 19.55 10.02 40.99
N TRP A 667 19.23 10.01 39.70
CA TRP A 667 18.92 11.19 38.91
C TRP A 667 17.45 11.13 38.50
N MET A 668 16.80 12.28 38.52
CA MET A 668 15.51 12.45 37.88
C MET A 668 15.71 13.19 36.56
N ILE A 669 15.14 12.66 35.48
CA ILE A 669 15.02 13.33 34.20
C ILE A 669 13.59 13.83 33.99
N TRP A 670 13.42 14.98 33.36
CA TRP A 670 12.11 15.48 32.92
C TRP A 670 12.23 16.37 31.69
N GLY A 671 11.12 16.57 31.00
CA GLY A 671 11.03 17.52 29.89
C GLY A 671 12.02 17.21 28.76
N ALA A 672 12.30 15.94 28.52
CA ALA A 672 13.25 15.41 27.53
C ALA A 672 14.75 15.64 27.80
N THR A 673 15.15 16.72 28.46
CA THR A 673 16.58 17.07 28.56
C THR A 673 17.02 17.63 29.90
N SER A 674 16.13 17.82 30.88
CA SER A 674 16.54 18.33 32.19
C SER A 674 16.79 17.18 33.16
N ILE A 675 17.94 17.18 33.83
CA ILE A 675 18.27 16.21 34.89
C ILE A 675 18.66 16.92 36.19
N ALA A 676 18.41 16.30 37.33
CA ALA A 676 18.98 16.72 38.61
C ALA A 676 19.22 15.50 39.51
N PRO A 677 20.29 15.49 40.32
CA PRO A 677 20.53 14.41 41.26
C PRO A 677 19.56 14.54 42.44
N LEU A 678 19.12 13.41 42.97
CA LEU A 678 18.27 13.30 44.15
C LEU A 678 19.11 12.97 45.38
N LYS A 679 18.66 13.44 46.56
CA LYS A 679 19.22 12.95 47.83
C LYS A 679 18.96 11.44 47.96
N PRO A 680 19.82 10.66 48.66
CA PRO A 680 19.67 9.20 48.77
C PRO A 680 18.33 8.72 49.34
N ASP A 681 17.66 9.55 50.13
CA ASP A 681 16.33 9.30 50.72
C ASP A 681 15.17 9.88 49.90
N PHE A 682 15.46 10.47 48.74
CA PHE A 682 14.51 11.10 47.82
C PHE A 682 13.74 12.30 48.42
N SER A 683 14.23 12.86 49.54
CA SER A 683 13.56 13.97 50.23
C SER A 683 13.67 15.32 49.49
N ASP A 684 14.66 15.46 48.62
CA ASP A 684 14.98 16.70 47.91
C ASP A 684 15.92 16.42 46.72
N PHE A 685 16.19 17.46 45.93
CA PHE A 685 17.32 17.47 45.00
C PHE A 685 18.64 17.66 45.76
N ALA A 686 19.69 16.97 45.30
CA ALA A 686 21.05 17.08 45.82
C ALA A 686 21.87 18.15 45.08
N GLY A 687 21.34 18.74 44.00
CA GLY A 687 22.01 19.76 43.21
C GLY A 687 21.06 20.44 42.22
N ASP A 688 21.58 21.46 41.55
CA ASP A 688 20.82 22.23 40.57
C ASP A 688 20.53 21.40 39.29
N PRO A 689 19.43 21.69 38.58
CA PRO A 689 19.14 21.07 37.30
C PRO A 689 20.22 21.37 36.24
N VAL A 690 20.55 20.35 35.45
CA VAL A 690 21.43 20.42 34.28
C VAL A 690 20.61 20.11 33.03
N ASP A 691 20.76 20.92 31.99
CA ASP A 691 20.19 20.64 30.67
C ASP A 691 21.18 19.85 29.83
N ILE A 692 20.77 18.67 29.38
CA ILE A 692 21.59 17.67 28.68
C ILE A 692 21.13 17.46 27.23
N GLY A 693 20.59 18.52 26.62
CA GLY A 693 20.12 18.47 25.24
C GLY A 693 21.21 18.01 24.25
N PRO A 694 20.81 17.30 23.17
CA PRO A 694 21.74 16.89 22.12
C PRO A 694 22.35 18.11 21.43
N SER A 695 23.54 17.92 20.85
CA SER A 695 24.24 18.94 20.05
C SER A 695 23.71 19.02 18.60
N GLY A 696 24.20 20.01 17.82
CA GLY A 696 23.94 20.13 16.37
C GLY A 696 22.62 20.81 15.99
N ASP A 697 22.26 20.74 14.70
CA ASP A 697 21.03 21.35 14.14
C ASP A 697 19.75 20.69 14.66
N ALA A 698 19.89 19.51 15.28
CA ALA A 698 18.82 18.73 15.89
C ALA A 698 18.78 18.87 17.43
N ALA A 699 19.14 20.04 17.97
CA ALA A 699 19.31 20.31 19.41
C ALA A 699 18.11 20.03 20.33
N LYS A 700 16.92 19.76 19.78
CA LYS A 700 15.75 19.33 20.57
C LYS A 700 15.64 17.82 20.54
N MET A 701 15.81 17.17 21.69
CA MET A 701 15.65 15.73 21.82
C MET A 701 14.24 15.27 21.40
N GLY A 702 13.22 15.96 21.91
CA GLY A 702 11.82 15.62 21.76
C GLY A 702 10.93 16.50 22.62
N HIS A 703 9.65 16.11 22.79
CA HIS A 703 8.73 16.75 23.75
C HIS A 703 8.31 15.81 24.88
N GLU A 704 8.35 14.50 24.64
CA GLU A 704 7.73 13.47 25.49
C GLU A 704 8.66 12.24 25.59
N GLY A 705 8.37 11.34 26.52
CA GLY A 705 9.03 10.02 26.66
C GLY A 705 10.54 10.11 26.86
N CYS A 706 10.98 10.50 28.05
CA CYS A 706 12.39 10.75 28.33
C CYS A 706 12.98 9.76 29.33
N LEU A 707 14.03 9.07 28.91
CA LEU A 707 14.68 8.03 29.70
C LEU A 707 16.19 8.09 29.47
N ILE A 708 16.97 7.87 30.52
CA ILE A 708 18.41 7.62 30.40
C ILE A 708 18.66 6.15 30.74
N LEU A 709 19.44 5.49 29.89
CA LEU A 709 19.97 4.17 30.18
C LEU A 709 21.50 4.21 30.03
N LYS A 710 22.20 3.45 30.86
CA LYS A 710 23.62 3.19 30.65
C LYS A 710 23.76 1.93 29.80
N MET A 711 24.29 2.09 28.59
CA MET A 711 24.51 0.98 27.67
C MET A 711 26.00 0.88 27.40
N HIS A 712 26.62 -0.20 27.90
CA HIS A 712 28.08 -0.34 27.96
C HIS A 712 28.69 0.82 28.77
N ASP A 713 29.61 1.58 28.19
CA ASP A 713 30.33 2.71 28.79
C ASP A 713 29.68 4.07 28.47
N LYS A 714 28.50 4.10 27.85
CA LYS A 714 27.82 5.33 27.42
C LYS A 714 26.49 5.56 28.13
N TYR A 715 26.20 6.82 28.41
CA TYR A 715 24.86 7.27 28.78
C TYR A 715 24.07 7.50 27.50
N VAL A 716 22.93 6.83 27.37
CA VAL A 716 22.03 6.94 26.22
C VAL A 716 20.76 7.62 26.67
N LEU A 717 20.58 8.85 26.19
CA LEU A 717 19.35 9.63 26.35
C LEU A 717 18.37 9.22 25.26
N PHE A 718 17.21 8.68 25.63
CA PHE A 718 16.07 8.44 24.76
C PHE A 718 15.04 9.55 24.91
N GLY A 719 14.37 9.86 23.81
CA GLY A 719 13.40 10.95 23.75
C GLY A 719 12.51 10.82 22.52
N THR A 720 11.24 11.16 22.68
CA THR A 720 10.26 11.10 21.59
C THR A 720 9.96 12.49 21.05
N GLY A 721 10.06 12.60 19.72
CA GLY A 721 9.75 13.82 18.99
C GLY A 721 8.63 13.62 17.99
N TRP A 722 7.77 14.64 17.88
CA TRP A 722 6.81 14.82 16.78
C TRP A 722 7.57 15.13 15.48
N SER A 723 8.11 14.08 14.84
CA SER A 723 9.00 14.15 13.67
C SER A 723 10.27 15.01 13.81
N THR A 724 11.38 14.53 13.21
CA THR A 724 12.54 15.38 12.89
C THR A 724 12.09 16.55 12.04
N GLY A 725 12.82 17.67 12.02
CA GLY A 725 12.52 18.89 11.23
C GLY A 725 12.33 18.73 9.71
N GLN A 726 12.29 17.51 9.17
CA GLN A 726 11.94 17.18 7.77
C GLN A 726 10.91 16.05 7.60
N MET A 727 10.34 15.48 8.67
CA MET A 727 9.38 14.36 8.63
C MET A 727 7.95 14.80 9.06
N ARG A 728 6.95 13.92 8.84
CA ARG A 728 5.49 14.18 8.92
C ARG A 728 5.01 14.64 10.29
N ARG A 729 4.07 15.59 10.35
CA ARG A 729 3.30 15.88 11.58
C ARG A 729 2.43 14.68 11.95
N GLY A 730 2.22 14.44 13.24
CA GLY A 730 1.36 13.35 13.72
C GLY A 730 2.03 12.02 14.09
N SER A 731 3.35 11.85 13.91
CA SER A 731 4.03 10.58 14.24
C SER A 731 4.94 10.68 15.48
N TYR A 732 4.71 9.81 16.47
CA TYR A 732 5.56 9.62 17.65
C TYR A 732 6.77 8.73 17.31
N ASN A 733 7.93 9.35 17.12
CA ASN A 733 9.16 8.65 16.75
C ASN A 733 10.18 8.73 17.88
N LEU A 734 10.88 7.62 18.11
CA LEU A 734 11.92 7.52 19.13
C LEU A 734 13.26 7.98 18.56
N TYR A 735 13.98 8.78 19.35
CA TYR A 735 15.35 9.22 19.09
C TYR A 735 16.24 8.84 20.25
N TYR A 736 17.55 8.78 20.01
CA TYR A 736 18.55 8.61 21.04
C TYR A 736 19.75 9.56 20.83
N ALA A 737 20.41 9.96 21.91
CA ALA A 737 21.70 10.64 21.90
C ALA A 737 22.62 10.00 22.95
N THR A 738 23.93 10.06 22.74
CA THR A 738 24.90 9.40 23.63
C THR A 738 25.91 10.38 24.21
N ALA A 739 26.34 10.15 25.45
CA ALA A 739 27.39 10.91 26.14
C ALA A 739 28.33 9.99 26.96
N ASP A 740 29.52 10.49 27.24
CA ASP A 740 30.52 9.86 28.14
C ASP A 740 30.26 10.15 29.63
N ALA A 741 29.55 11.24 29.93
CA ALA A 741 29.13 11.61 31.28
C ALA A 741 27.64 11.91 31.27
N ILE A 742 26.96 11.66 32.40
CA ILE A 742 25.51 11.90 32.52
C ILE A 742 25.13 13.37 32.29
N SER A 743 26.02 14.31 32.62
CA SER A 743 25.84 15.75 32.38
C SER A 743 26.20 16.19 30.96
N GLY A 744 26.53 15.24 30.06
CA GLY A 744 26.89 15.51 28.69
C GLY A 744 28.39 15.85 28.47
N PRO A 745 28.74 16.42 27.31
CA PRO A 745 27.83 16.77 26.20
C PRO A 745 27.26 15.52 25.52
N TYR A 746 25.98 15.59 25.16
CA TYR A 746 25.34 14.56 24.32
C TYR A 746 25.60 14.85 22.84
N CYS A 747 25.84 13.78 22.06
CA CYS A 747 26.00 13.89 20.61
C CYS A 747 24.71 14.41 19.95
N GLU A 748 24.78 14.71 18.65
CA GLU A 748 23.57 14.96 17.87
C GLU A 748 22.61 13.78 17.97
N ARG A 749 21.31 14.07 18.13
CA ARG A 749 20.30 13.02 18.25
C ARG A 749 20.20 12.18 16.97
N LYS A 750 20.00 10.89 17.14
CA LYS A 750 19.88 9.88 16.09
C LYS A 750 18.49 9.25 16.13
N PHE A 751 18.00 8.84 14.98
CA PHE A 751 16.70 8.19 14.84
C PHE A 751 16.79 6.73 15.32
N ALA A 752 15.90 6.31 16.22
CA ALA A 752 15.82 4.94 16.74
C ALA A 752 14.72 4.12 16.04
N GLY A 753 13.53 4.67 15.84
CA GLY A 753 12.43 3.94 15.23
C GLY A 753 11.14 4.75 15.05
N ARG A 754 10.29 4.31 14.10
CA ARG A 754 9.02 4.98 13.78
C ARG A 754 7.91 4.40 14.64
N PHE A 755 6.96 5.25 15.03
CA PHE A 755 5.73 4.84 15.73
C PHE A 755 5.97 4.06 17.03
N LEU A 756 7.08 4.35 17.72
CA LEU A 756 7.41 3.71 18.99
C LEU A 756 6.78 4.41 20.20
N GLY A 757 6.08 5.54 20.01
CA GLY A 757 5.45 6.24 21.13
C GLY A 757 6.51 6.85 22.06
N HIS A 758 6.31 6.77 23.38
CA HIS A 758 7.38 7.00 24.38
C HIS A 758 8.56 6.04 24.23
N GLY A 759 8.35 4.87 23.62
CA GLY A 759 9.39 3.96 23.15
C GLY A 759 10.44 3.62 24.21
N THR A 760 10.07 2.87 25.24
CA THR A 760 10.92 2.61 26.39
C THR A 760 11.72 1.32 26.19
N PRO A 761 13.07 1.39 26.06
CA PRO A 761 13.88 0.19 25.91
C PRO A 761 14.02 -0.58 27.23
N PHE A 762 13.99 -1.90 27.16
CA PHE A 762 14.21 -2.80 28.29
C PHE A 762 14.91 -4.08 27.82
N GLN A 763 15.51 -4.83 28.75
CA GLN A 763 16.14 -6.11 28.43
C GLN A 763 15.26 -7.29 28.87
N ASP A 764 15.16 -8.30 28.00
CA ASP A 764 14.62 -9.60 28.41
C ASP A 764 15.60 -10.37 29.30
N ARG A 765 15.25 -11.60 29.69
CA ARG A 765 16.05 -12.43 30.60
C ARG A 765 17.39 -12.83 29.99
N GLU A 766 17.47 -12.91 28.67
CA GLU A 766 18.67 -13.23 27.90
C GLU A 766 19.55 -11.99 27.66
N GLY A 767 19.15 -10.81 28.14
CA GLY A 767 19.88 -9.56 27.97
C GLY A 767 19.67 -8.89 26.61
N ARG A 768 18.71 -9.37 25.82
CA ARG A 768 18.38 -8.78 24.51
C ARG A 768 17.50 -7.56 24.70
N TRP A 769 17.80 -6.50 23.94
CA TRP A 769 17.06 -5.26 23.99
C TRP A 769 15.73 -5.37 23.24
N TRP A 770 14.66 -4.94 23.90
CA TRP A 770 13.33 -4.72 23.36
C TRP A 770 12.96 -3.26 23.58
N CYS A 771 11.96 -2.78 22.84
CA CYS A 771 11.40 -1.46 23.02
C CYS A 771 9.88 -1.60 23.05
N THR A 772 9.22 -0.95 24.01
CA THR A 772 7.76 -0.86 23.99
C THR A 772 7.29 0.00 22.82
N ALA A 773 6.05 -0.23 22.38
CA ALA A 773 5.37 0.60 21.40
C ALA A 773 3.86 0.59 21.69
N PHE A 774 3.17 1.67 21.35
CA PHE A 774 1.71 1.72 21.34
C PHE A 774 1.20 2.09 19.95
N TYR A 775 0.01 1.58 19.60
CA TYR A 775 -0.56 1.79 18.28
C TYR A 775 -1.07 3.22 18.12
N ASN A 776 -0.38 4.02 17.28
CA ASN A 776 -0.75 5.40 16.97
C ASN A 776 -1.30 5.55 15.52
N ALA A 777 -1.74 4.46 14.90
CA ALA A 777 -2.00 4.40 13.46
C ALA A 777 -3.43 4.73 13.00
N ASN A 778 -4.31 5.15 13.92
CA ASN A 778 -5.68 5.58 13.58
C ASN A 778 -5.81 7.09 13.32
N VAL A 779 -4.75 7.89 13.51
CA VAL A 779 -4.72 9.27 13.04
C VAL A 779 -4.13 9.28 11.62
N PRO A 780 -4.86 9.72 10.59
CA PRO A 780 -4.31 9.86 9.26
C PRO A 780 -3.06 10.75 9.31
N PRO A 781 -1.96 10.39 8.64
CA PRO A 781 -0.76 11.21 8.63
C PRO A 781 -1.09 12.59 8.05
N GLU A 782 -0.80 13.65 8.80
CA GLU A 782 -0.86 15.01 8.28
C GLU A 782 0.27 15.23 7.27
N SER A 783 0.03 16.03 6.23
CA SER A 783 1.09 16.46 5.33
C SER A 783 2.20 17.16 6.10
N ARG A 784 3.43 17.10 5.58
CA ARG A 784 4.53 17.90 6.11
C ARG A 784 4.28 19.41 5.93
N ASP A 785 3.46 19.75 4.93
CA ASP A 785 3.11 21.11 4.49
C ASP A 785 2.01 21.74 5.34
#